data_AF-A0A2D4S6B8-F1
#
_entry.id   AF-A0A2D4S6B8-F1
#
_cell.length_a   1.000
_cell.length_b   1.000
_cell.length_c   1.000
_cell.angle_alpha   90.00
_cell.angle_beta   90.00
_cell.angle_gamma   90.00
#
_symmetry.space_group_name_H-M   'P 1'
#
loop_
_entity.id
_entity.type
_entity.pdbx_description
1 polymer ?
#
loop_
_entity_poly.entity_id
_entity_poly.type
_entity_poly.pdbx_seq_one_letter_code
_entity_poly.pdbx_strand_id
1 'polypeptide(L)'
;MSRALPPVPKDVSRSVSQFLNSLRETVQIQAGMGRGNTLDRAVTFRDLKKAIGTDDLSSVATKSATGVVTAFNDPMPTKPTNFAAFGMFNMVGLEWDRPKADWYAATEIYRVDVTDDLTATPVFSEAEYVGTSATGFFSDLVEPARTFVYWARHLNRDYQAGDISSPEGTRASTSESPEQVLVKFSEEVAGSNNFKWLRSDLSIMDTINRTLQGSGLGDSGLADLINGSATLSDMLAEQAMSEALSKHTQTESIQQQFAKNYARLSGGIHAAVNADEAYVLRIQELESKWENDLGNIVDAKITEFDTVLSSAEGAIAQAIRNFTVDYDGTNVSLQQLASTTASQGGVYEAQWGVKTSVAGLQGGVGFLNDGTQTSFVVDAQTFAVTGGNENVFPFIIKDGKTVIDKAFIQDAEIYNLLAANIVAERVKVGLSFSSPSITGGSIDGATLTIGDRFSVSQDGIMRTRDGFFEGNVAAKSGYLENVRIDESCTIEGTLYAQNIEGDIVDRTVIVVDREIEVGPREVYILIQGTISPGLLGATEERVLVVSGIALDHQGGGGSTSNFDVYLRLDGSVVQKFHSHNVEEEGSVTVQLGCHIPKGTAEHTFAVELRPDVNDNILVQQSAIVADVFKTGSTFKNVSGLHY
;
A
#
# COMPACT_ATOMS: atom_id res chain seq x y z
N MET A 1 -30.33 3.86 -48.94
CA MET A 1 -31.05 2.58 -48.68
C MET A 1 -30.56 2.02 -47.36
N SER A 2 -31.39 1.98 -46.31
CA SER A 2 -31.03 1.38 -45.02
C SER A 2 -30.95 -0.14 -45.17
N ARG A 3 -29.74 -0.71 -45.16
CA ARG A 3 -29.53 -2.16 -45.11
C ARG A 3 -29.77 -2.64 -43.67
N ALA A 4 -31.03 -2.76 -43.28
CA ALA A 4 -31.37 -3.45 -42.04
C ALA A 4 -31.02 -4.94 -42.18
N LEU A 5 -30.38 -5.53 -41.16
CA LEU A 5 -30.11 -6.97 -41.11
C LEU A 5 -31.40 -7.77 -41.32
N PRO A 6 -31.39 -8.85 -42.12
CA PRO A 6 -32.58 -9.64 -42.43
C PRO A 6 -33.20 -10.26 -41.15
N PRO A 7 -34.52 -10.49 -41.12
CA PRO A 7 -35.17 -11.13 -39.99
C PRO A 7 -34.70 -12.57 -39.82
N VAL A 8 -34.71 -13.05 -38.57
CA VAL A 8 -34.40 -14.45 -38.25
C VAL A 8 -35.40 -15.36 -38.98
N PRO A 9 -34.94 -16.41 -39.68
CA PRO A 9 -35.80 -17.36 -40.39
C PRO A 9 -36.85 -18.00 -39.48
N LYS A 10 -38.03 -18.33 -40.03
CA LYS A 10 -39.20 -18.82 -39.27
C LYS A 10 -39.20 -20.34 -39.04
N ASP A 11 -38.28 -21.05 -39.68
CA ASP A 11 -38.14 -22.50 -39.69
C ASP A 11 -37.19 -23.04 -38.61
N VAL A 12 -36.61 -22.16 -37.79
CA VAL A 12 -35.74 -22.55 -36.67
C VAL A 12 -36.53 -22.79 -35.39
N SER A 13 -36.00 -23.65 -34.51
CA SER A 13 -36.61 -23.92 -33.19
C SER A 13 -36.71 -22.64 -32.35
N ARG A 14 -37.66 -22.61 -31.41
CA ARG A 14 -37.94 -21.41 -30.59
C ARG A 14 -36.72 -20.90 -29.82
N SER A 15 -35.90 -21.81 -29.30
CA SER A 15 -34.65 -21.46 -28.59
C SER A 15 -33.61 -20.84 -29.54
N VAL A 16 -33.46 -21.40 -30.74
CA VAL A 16 -32.55 -20.86 -31.76
C VAL A 16 -33.05 -19.51 -32.28
N SER A 17 -34.36 -19.35 -32.45
CA SER A 17 -34.96 -18.08 -32.85
C SER A 17 -34.72 -16.98 -31.80
N GLN A 18 -34.87 -17.29 -30.51
CA GLN A 18 -34.57 -16.34 -29.43
C GLN A 18 -33.10 -15.93 -29.43
N PHE A 19 -32.18 -16.89 -29.50
CA PHE A 19 -30.74 -16.62 -29.56
C PHE A 19 -30.35 -15.76 -30.77
N LEU A 20 -30.84 -16.09 -31.96
CA LEU A 20 -30.55 -15.34 -33.18
C LEU A 20 -31.17 -13.94 -33.18
N ASN A 21 -32.32 -13.75 -32.54
CA ASN A 21 -32.92 -12.43 -32.38
C ASN A 21 -32.08 -11.56 -31.43
N SER A 22 -31.58 -12.11 -30.32
CA SER A 22 -30.67 -11.41 -29.42
C SER A 22 -29.34 -11.05 -30.12
N LEU A 23 -28.75 -11.96 -30.88
CA LEU A 23 -27.55 -11.67 -31.67
C LEU A 23 -27.80 -10.57 -32.71
N ARG A 24 -28.91 -10.66 -33.43
CA ARG A 24 -29.29 -9.64 -34.42
C ARG A 24 -29.48 -8.27 -33.78
N GLU A 25 -30.11 -8.21 -32.61
CA GLU A 25 -30.30 -6.97 -31.85
C GLU A 25 -28.97 -6.37 -31.41
N THR A 26 -28.05 -7.17 -30.85
CA THR A 26 -26.70 -6.71 -30.48
C THR A 26 -25.93 -6.15 -31.69
N VAL A 27 -25.96 -6.83 -32.84
CA VAL A 27 -25.27 -6.36 -34.04
C VAL A 27 -25.93 -5.10 -34.62
N GLN A 28 -27.26 -4.98 -34.51
CA GLN A 28 -27.98 -3.77 -34.92
C GLN A 28 -27.56 -2.57 -34.07
N ILE A 29 -27.53 -2.71 -32.74
CA ILE A 29 -27.08 -1.66 -31.81
C ILE A 29 -25.62 -1.26 -32.12
N GLN A 30 -24.70 -2.23 -32.25
CA GLN A 30 -23.30 -1.96 -32.57
C GLN A 30 -23.10 -1.31 -33.95
N ALA A 31 -23.94 -1.63 -34.93
CA ALA A 31 -23.93 -0.98 -36.24
C ALA A 31 -24.64 0.38 -36.25
N GLY A 32 -25.26 0.78 -35.13
CA GLY A 32 -26.02 2.02 -34.99
C GLY A 32 -27.32 2.04 -35.78
N MET A 33 -27.92 0.86 -35.96
CA MET A 33 -29.17 0.65 -36.67
C MET A 33 -30.21 0.10 -35.68
N GLY A 34 -31.49 0.50 -35.77
CA GLY A 34 -32.55 -0.08 -34.92
C GLY A 34 -32.86 0.69 -33.63
N ARG A 35 -33.28 -0.02 -32.57
CA ARG A 35 -33.92 0.55 -31.36
C ARG A 35 -32.98 0.91 -30.19
N GLY A 36 -31.66 0.93 -30.40
CA GLY A 36 -30.65 1.30 -29.37
C GLY A 36 -30.33 2.80 -29.33
N ASN A 37 -29.63 3.26 -28.28
CA ASN A 37 -29.12 4.63 -28.23
C ASN A 37 -28.02 4.80 -29.29
N THR A 38 -27.99 5.95 -29.97
CA THR A 38 -26.95 6.24 -30.98
C THR A 38 -25.53 6.27 -30.39
N LEU A 39 -25.41 6.43 -29.07
CA LEU A 39 -24.14 6.33 -28.33
C LEU A 39 -23.65 4.89 -28.14
N ASP A 40 -24.51 3.89 -28.30
CA ASP A 40 -24.15 2.47 -28.13
C ASP A 40 -23.57 1.86 -29.42
N ARG A 41 -23.48 2.66 -30.49
CA ARG A 41 -22.86 2.26 -31.76
C ARG A 41 -21.35 2.09 -31.59
N ALA A 42 -20.80 1.01 -32.14
CA ALA A 42 -19.36 0.83 -32.25
C ALA A 42 -18.74 1.96 -33.09
N VAL A 43 -17.73 2.63 -32.53
CA VAL A 43 -16.92 3.63 -33.24
C VAL A 43 -15.80 2.89 -33.96
N THR A 44 -15.73 2.99 -35.29
CA THR A 44 -14.60 2.43 -36.03
C THR A 44 -13.40 3.39 -35.99
N PHE A 45 -12.19 2.88 -36.21
CA PHE A 45 -10.98 3.72 -36.31
C PHE A 45 -11.14 4.82 -37.38
N ARG A 46 -11.89 4.54 -38.45
CA ARG A 46 -12.23 5.52 -39.48
C ARG A 46 -13.18 6.61 -38.99
N ASP A 47 -14.16 6.25 -38.16
CA ASP A 47 -15.08 7.23 -37.55
C ASP A 47 -14.34 8.14 -36.57
N LEU A 48 -13.41 7.56 -35.80
CA LEU A 48 -12.51 8.31 -34.94
C LEU A 48 -11.67 9.28 -35.77
N LYS A 49 -10.88 8.81 -36.75
CA LYS A 49 -10.09 9.66 -37.66
C LYS A 49 -10.90 10.81 -38.26
N LYS A 50 -12.14 10.54 -38.70
CA LYS A 50 -13.02 11.53 -39.30
C LYS A 50 -13.51 12.59 -38.31
N ALA A 51 -13.68 12.23 -37.03
CA ALA A 51 -14.12 13.14 -35.98
C ALA A 51 -12.97 14.00 -35.41
N ILE A 52 -11.80 13.41 -35.19
CA ILE A 52 -10.65 14.08 -34.55
C ILE A 52 -9.61 14.62 -35.54
N GLY A 53 -9.62 14.16 -36.79
CA GLY A 53 -8.77 14.63 -37.88
C GLY A 53 -7.38 13.98 -37.95
N THR A 54 -7.10 12.99 -37.12
CA THR A 54 -5.79 12.38 -36.94
C THR A 54 -5.93 10.90 -36.55
N ASP A 55 -4.92 10.11 -36.91
CA ASP A 55 -4.78 8.69 -36.48
C ASP A 55 -3.97 8.58 -35.19
N ASP A 56 -3.39 9.70 -34.73
CA ASP A 56 -2.54 9.78 -33.57
C ASP A 56 -3.35 10.21 -32.33
N LEU A 57 -3.65 9.23 -31.47
CA LEU A 57 -4.40 9.45 -30.22
C LEU A 57 -3.64 10.33 -29.21
N SER A 58 -2.32 10.45 -29.30
CA SER A 58 -1.55 11.32 -28.39
C SER A 58 -1.94 12.79 -28.54
N SER A 59 -2.37 13.20 -29.74
CA SER A 59 -2.83 14.55 -30.05
C SER A 59 -4.29 14.83 -29.62
N VAL A 60 -5.03 13.84 -29.12
CA VAL A 60 -6.44 13.96 -28.73
C VAL A 60 -6.59 14.52 -27.31
N ALA A 61 -5.61 14.30 -26.43
CA ALA A 61 -5.63 14.78 -25.05
C ALA A 61 -5.54 16.32 -24.90
N THR A 62 -5.20 17.04 -25.97
CA THR A 62 -4.93 18.49 -25.94
C THR A 62 -6.09 19.37 -26.46
N LYS A 63 -7.25 18.78 -26.81
CA LYS A 63 -8.43 19.53 -27.26
C LYS A 63 -9.45 19.71 -26.13
N SER A 64 -9.39 20.87 -25.47
CA SER A 64 -10.52 21.38 -24.67
C SER A 64 -11.48 22.20 -25.55
N ALA A 65 -12.70 22.42 -25.06
CA ALA A 65 -13.77 23.12 -25.77
C ALA A 65 -13.48 24.60 -26.12
N THR A 66 -12.36 25.18 -25.65
CA THR A 66 -12.01 26.60 -25.81
C THR A 66 -10.73 26.88 -26.61
N GLY A 67 -10.13 25.89 -27.26
CA GLY A 67 -8.95 26.08 -28.11
C GLY A 67 -7.75 25.25 -27.68
N VAL A 68 -6.76 25.18 -28.58
CA VAL A 68 -5.50 24.43 -28.45
C VAL A 68 -4.80 24.81 -27.14
N VAL A 69 -4.55 23.84 -26.27
CA VAL A 69 -3.56 23.99 -25.20
C VAL A 69 -2.21 24.16 -25.92
N THR A 70 -1.67 25.38 -25.94
CA THR A 70 -0.29 25.61 -26.36
C THR A 70 0.61 24.80 -25.44
N ALA A 71 1.56 24.06 -26.01
CA ALA A 71 2.56 23.29 -25.27
C ALA A 71 3.11 24.09 -24.08
N PHE A 72 3.30 23.43 -22.93
CA PHE A 72 3.92 24.00 -21.73
C PHE A 72 5.34 24.51 -22.01
N ASN A 73 5.94 24.03 -23.10
CA ASN A 73 7.30 24.32 -23.54
C ASN A 73 8.31 23.96 -22.45
N ASP A 74 8.04 22.84 -21.78
CA ASP A 74 8.84 22.33 -20.68
C ASP A 74 10.22 21.84 -21.18
N PRO A 75 11.28 21.94 -20.35
CA PRO A 75 12.58 21.39 -20.73
C PRO A 75 12.50 19.88 -20.96
N MET A 76 13.44 19.36 -21.75
CA MET A 76 13.58 17.92 -21.92
C MET A 76 13.88 17.27 -20.56
N PRO A 77 13.14 16.22 -20.17
CA PRO A 77 13.34 15.56 -18.89
C PRO A 77 14.78 15.06 -18.71
N THR A 78 15.32 15.20 -17.51
CA THR A 78 16.53 14.49 -17.10
C THR A 78 16.25 12.99 -17.01
N LYS A 79 17.28 12.15 -17.16
CA LYS A 79 17.12 10.71 -16.93
C LYS A 79 16.72 10.39 -15.48
N PRO A 80 16.00 9.28 -15.23
CA PRO A 80 15.80 8.77 -13.88
C PRO A 80 17.11 8.51 -13.14
N THR A 81 17.14 8.84 -11.86
CA THR A 81 18.28 8.62 -10.97
C THR A 81 17.87 7.68 -9.83
N ASN A 82 18.84 6.94 -9.28
CA ASN A 82 18.61 5.87 -8.29
C ASN A 82 17.52 4.87 -8.71
N PHE A 83 17.45 4.57 -10.02
CA PHE A 83 16.53 3.56 -10.52
C PHE A 83 16.95 2.18 -10.02
N ALA A 84 16.10 1.54 -9.22
CA ALA A 84 16.33 0.22 -8.68
C ALA A 84 15.10 -0.66 -8.93
N ALA A 85 15.37 -1.93 -9.22
CA ALA A 85 14.36 -2.97 -9.37
C ALA A 85 14.59 -4.04 -8.30
N PHE A 86 13.52 -4.44 -7.62
CA PHE A 86 13.57 -5.48 -6.59
C PHE A 86 12.42 -6.44 -6.79
N GLY A 87 12.75 -7.72 -6.96
CA GLY A 87 11.75 -8.77 -7.12
C GLY A 87 11.08 -9.10 -5.80
N MET A 88 9.79 -9.40 -5.89
CA MET A 88 9.01 -10.10 -4.87
C MET A 88 8.53 -11.43 -5.48
N PHE A 89 7.55 -12.09 -4.88
CA PHE A 89 7.04 -13.37 -5.38
C PHE A 89 6.31 -13.27 -6.73
N ASN A 90 5.38 -12.32 -6.90
CA ASN A 90 4.57 -12.17 -8.11
C ASN A 90 4.59 -10.73 -8.65
N MET A 91 5.60 -9.97 -8.27
CA MET A 91 5.77 -8.61 -8.77
C MET A 91 7.23 -8.21 -8.75
N VAL A 92 7.58 -7.22 -9.56
CA VAL A 92 8.80 -6.45 -9.39
C VAL A 92 8.44 -5.03 -8.95
N GLY A 93 8.99 -4.61 -7.82
CA GLY A 93 8.94 -3.22 -7.39
C GLY A 93 10.04 -2.42 -8.07
N LEU A 94 9.69 -1.27 -8.62
CA LEU A 94 10.60 -0.35 -9.29
C LEU A 94 10.56 0.98 -8.57
N GLU A 95 11.71 1.48 -8.13
CA GLU A 95 11.83 2.76 -7.43
C GLU A 95 12.87 3.65 -8.08
N TRP A 96 12.65 4.97 -8.02
CA TRP A 96 13.58 5.99 -8.49
C TRP A 96 13.37 7.30 -7.73
N ASP A 97 14.35 8.19 -7.83
CA ASP A 97 14.21 9.55 -7.31
C ASP A 97 13.16 10.29 -8.13
N ARG A 98 11.98 10.52 -7.55
CA ARG A 98 10.92 11.30 -8.20
C ARG A 98 11.39 12.75 -8.39
N PRO A 99 11.39 13.29 -9.62
CA PRO A 99 11.65 14.70 -9.84
C PRO A 99 10.61 15.58 -9.12
N LYS A 100 11.09 16.64 -8.45
CA LYS A 100 10.26 17.66 -7.78
C LYS A 100 9.97 18.89 -8.65
N ALA A 101 10.42 18.87 -9.90
CA ALA A 101 10.29 19.99 -10.81
C ALA A 101 8.91 19.99 -11.49
N ASP A 102 8.38 21.20 -11.73
CA ASP A 102 7.04 21.40 -12.32
C ASP A 102 6.86 20.74 -13.69
N TRP A 103 7.96 20.51 -14.42
CA TRP A 103 7.92 19.84 -15.72
C TRP A 103 7.55 18.36 -15.62
N TYR A 104 7.76 17.71 -14.47
CA TYR A 104 7.60 16.27 -14.35
C TYR A 104 6.14 15.84 -14.42
N ALA A 105 5.79 15.11 -15.47
CA ALA A 105 4.46 14.53 -15.63
C ALA A 105 4.41 13.12 -15.04
N ALA A 106 5.32 12.24 -15.49
CA ALA A 106 5.39 10.86 -15.05
C ALA A 106 6.70 10.18 -15.47
N THR A 107 6.86 8.92 -15.09
CA THR A 107 7.93 8.02 -15.56
C THR A 107 7.31 6.83 -16.29
N GLU A 108 7.77 6.57 -17.51
CA GLU A 108 7.44 5.34 -18.24
C GLU A 108 8.40 4.22 -17.86
N ILE A 109 7.88 3.01 -17.80
CA ILE A 109 8.58 1.78 -17.43
C ILE A 109 8.53 0.81 -18.61
N TYR A 110 9.67 0.19 -18.88
CA TYR A 110 9.86 -0.81 -19.92
C TYR A 110 10.56 -2.03 -19.36
N ARG A 111 10.31 -3.21 -19.93
CA ARG A 111 11.00 -4.44 -19.54
C ARG A 111 11.30 -5.37 -20.72
N VAL A 112 12.22 -6.29 -20.50
CA VAL A 112 12.41 -7.51 -21.31
C VAL A 112 12.43 -8.72 -20.39
N ASP A 113 11.74 -9.79 -20.76
CA ASP A 113 11.82 -11.08 -20.09
C ASP A 113 13.06 -11.84 -20.57
N VAL A 114 13.94 -12.21 -19.64
CA VAL A 114 15.18 -12.96 -19.89
C VAL A 114 15.20 -14.26 -19.10
N THR A 115 14.04 -14.77 -18.69
CA THR A 115 13.92 -15.98 -17.87
C THR A 115 14.60 -17.18 -18.51
N ASP A 116 14.47 -17.32 -19.83
CA ASP A 116 15.01 -18.47 -20.57
C ASP A 116 16.54 -18.36 -20.83
N ASP A 117 17.12 -17.17 -20.71
CA ASP A 117 18.57 -16.92 -20.83
C ASP A 117 19.01 -15.81 -19.87
N LEU A 118 19.42 -16.22 -18.66
CA LEU A 118 19.89 -15.29 -17.62
C LEU A 118 21.20 -14.56 -18.00
N THR A 119 21.86 -14.94 -19.09
CA THR A 119 23.08 -14.27 -19.59
C THR A 119 22.78 -13.22 -20.66
N ALA A 120 21.54 -13.15 -21.16
CA ALA A 120 21.14 -12.21 -22.19
C ALA A 120 21.32 -10.74 -21.76
N THR A 121 21.92 -9.91 -22.61
CA THR A 121 22.09 -8.46 -22.37
C THR A 121 21.21 -7.66 -23.34
N PRO A 122 19.88 -7.65 -23.12
CA PRO A 122 18.96 -6.92 -23.99
C PRO A 122 19.23 -5.42 -23.96
N VAL A 123 18.88 -4.74 -25.04
CA VAL A 123 18.95 -3.29 -25.17
C VAL A 123 17.55 -2.66 -25.13
N PHE A 124 17.47 -1.37 -24.80
CA PHE A 124 16.18 -0.68 -24.65
C PHE A 124 15.24 -0.80 -25.86
N SER A 125 15.75 -0.92 -27.10
CA SER A 125 14.91 -1.09 -28.30
C SER A 125 14.16 -2.42 -28.36
N GLU A 126 14.57 -3.40 -27.57
CA GLU A 126 13.90 -4.71 -27.43
C GLU A 126 12.83 -4.70 -26.33
N ALA A 127 12.79 -3.63 -25.51
CA ALA A 127 11.93 -3.57 -24.34
C ALA A 127 10.47 -3.26 -24.69
N GLU A 128 9.56 -3.97 -24.04
CA GLU A 128 8.13 -3.69 -24.09
C GLU A 128 7.75 -2.63 -23.05
N TYR A 129 6.79 -1.77 -23.38
CA TYR A 129 6.21 -0.82 -22.43
C TYR A 129 5.30 -1.55 -21.44
N VAL A 130 5.53 -1.33 -20.14
CA VAL A 130 4.81 -2.00 -19.05
C VAL A 130 3.78 -1.07 -18.41
N GLY A 131 4.11 0.22 -18.27
CA GLY A 131 3.23 1.19 -17.64
C GLY A 131 3.91 2.51 -17.31
N THR A 132 3.16 3.39 -16.66
CA THR A 132 3.62 4.72 -16.27
C THR A 132 3.24 5.00 -14.82
N SER A 133 4.11 5.71 -14.09
CA SER A 133 3.84 6.16 -12.72
C SER A 133 4.25 7.60 -12.50
N ALA A 134 3.46 8.33 -11.73
CA ALA A 134 3.86 9.62 -11.20
C ALA A 134 4.68 9.48 -9.89
N THR A 135 4.47 8.46 -9.06
CA THR A 135 4.80 8.50 -7.61
C THR A 135 6.25 8.14 -7.23
N GLY A 136 7.20 8.10 -8.17
CA GLY A 136 8.56 7.62 -7.87
C GLY A 136 8.67 6.11 -7.70
N PHE A 137 7.56 5.40 -7.91
CA PHE A 137 7.42 3.98 -7.67
C PHE A 137 6.46 3.34 -8.67
N PHE A 138 6.77 2.15 -9.17
CA PHE A 138 5.87 1.35 -10.00
C PHE A 138 5.92 -0.11 -9.56
N SER A 139 4.76 -0.78 -9.58
CA SER A 139 4.65 -2.20 -9.30
C SER A 139 4.26 -2.92 -10.57
N ASP A 140 5.15 -3.79 -11.04
CA ASP A 140 4.89 -4.64 -12.19
C ASP A 140 4.44 -6.02 -11.73
N LEU A 141 3.18 -6.39 -11.97
CA LEU A 141 2.64 -7.70 -11.60
C LEU A 141 3.05 -8.74 -12.65
N VAL A 142 3.79 -9.76 -12.21
CA VAL A 142 4.38 -10.78 -13.07
C VAL A 142 4.24 -12.17 -12.45
N GLU A 143 4.48 -13.20 -13.24
CA GLU A 143 4.52 -14.57 -12.72
C GLU A 143 5.75 -14.76 -11.79
N PRO A 144 5.66 -15.66 -10.80
CA PRO A 144 6.81 -16.11 -10.00
C PRO A 144 7.89 -16.80 -10.86
N ALA A 145 9.11 -16.88 -10.33
CA ALA A 145 10.26 -17.53 -10.97
C ALA A 145 10.63 -16.95 -12.36
N ARG A 146 10.47 -15.64 -12.56
CA ARG A 146 10.82 -14.95 -13.81
C ARG A 146 11.97 -13.98 -13.57
N THR A 147 12.78 -13.73 -14.59
CA THR A 147 13.83 -12.70 -14.56
C THR A 147 13.61 -11.69 -15.67
N PHE A 148 13.67 -10.41 -15.31
CA PHE A 148 13.45 -9.29 -16.22
C PHE A 148 14.59 -8.28 -16.16
N VAL A 149 14.76 -7.52 -17.24
CA VAL A 149 15.59 -6.32 -17.30
C VAL A 149 14.68 -5.11 -17.49
N TYR A 150 14.80 -4.10 -16.63
CA TYR A 150 13.95 -2.92 -16.63
C TYR A 150 14.67 -1.64 -17.06
N TRP A 151 13.93 -0.76 -17.70
CA TRP A 151 14.31 0.62 -17.99
C TRP A 151 13.22 1.58 -17.58
N ALA A 152 13.62 2.80 -17.24
CA ALA A 152 12.71 3.90 -16.98
C ALA A 152 13.13 5.15 -17.74
N ARG A 153 12.17 6.01 -18.10
CA ARG A 153 12.45 7.37 -18.60
C ARG A 153 11.37 8.34 -18.14
N HIS A 154 11.76 9.58 -17.86
CA HIS A 154 10.82 10.62 -17.44
C HIS A 154 10.12 11.27 -18.63
N LEU A 155 8.88 11.68 -18.43
CA LEU A 155 8.07 12.49 -19.35
C LEU A 155 7.85 13.88 -18.75
N ASN A 156 7.89 14.91 -19.59
CA ASN A 156 7.39 16.23 -19.23
C ASN A 156 5.88 16.38 -19.52
N ARG A 157 5.27 17.52 -19.16
CA ARG A 157 3.83 17.78 -19.41
C ARG A 157 3.48 17.91 -20.89
N ASP A 158 4.48 18.09 -21.75
CA ASP A 158 4.35 18.04 -23.22
C ASP A 158 4.54 16.62 -23.78
N TYR A 159 4.63 15.59 -22.92
CA TYR A 159 4.86 14.19 -23.26
C TYR A 159 6.17 13.93 -24.02
N GLN A 160 7.15 14.81 -23.89
CA GLN A 160 8.50 14.57 -24.38
C GLN A 160 9.25 13.69 -23.39
N ALA A 161 9.85 12.62 -23.91
CA ALA A 161 10.64 11.68 -23.11
C ALA A 161 12.09 12.15 -23.00
N GLY A 162 12.66 12.02 -21.80
CA GLY A 162 14.09 12.15 -21.56
C GLY A 162 14.86 10.87 -21.86
N ASP A 163 16.14 10.88 -21.47
CA ASP A 163 17.02 9.72 -21.54
C ASP A 163 16.56 8.60 -20.58
N ILE A 164 16.89 7.35 -20.94
CA ILE A 164 16.64 6.17 -20.11
C ILE A 164 17.56 6.13 -18.87
N SER A 165 17.13 5.39 -17.84
CA SER A 165 17.85 5.23 -16.57
C SER A 165 19.30 4.75 -16.75
N SER A 166 19.50 3.68 -17.52
CA SER A 166 20.82 3.15 -17.93
C SER A 166 20.73 2.45 -19.29
N PRO A 167 21.83 2.38 -20.08
CA PRO A 167 21.87 1.57 -21.30
C PRO A 167 21.64 0.08 -21.06
N GLU A 168 22.24 -0.48 -20.00
CA GLU A 168 22.22 -1.91 -19.67
C GLU A 168 20.93 -2.37 -18.99
N GLY A 169 20.09 -1.43 -18.54
CA GLY A 169 18.90 -1.69 -17.74
C GLY A 169 19.22 -2.15 -16.32
N THR A 170 18.19 -2.47 -15.56
CA THR A 170 18.28 -2.97 -14.18
C THR A 170 17.60 -4.32 -14.07
N ARG A 171 18.36 -5.34 -13.69
CA ARG A 171 17.89 -6.73 -13.58
C ARG A 171 17.16 -6.96 -12.26
N ALA A 172 16.05 -7.70 -12.33
CA ALA A 172 15.34 -8.20 -11.16
C ALA A 172 14.70 -9.56 -11.45
N SER A 173 14.70 -10.44 -10.45
CA SER A 173 14.11 -11.77 -10.53
C SER A 173 13.03 -11.93 -9.47
N THR A 174 11.89 -12.50 -9.84
CA THR A 174 10.86 -12.91 -8.87
C THR A 174 11.21 -14.26 -8.24
N SER A 175 10.86 -14.44 -6.97
CA SER A 175 11.08 -15.69 -6.25
C SER A 175 10.19 -16.82 -6.80
N GLU A 176 10.61 -18.08 -6.64
CA GLU A 176 9.77 -19.25 -6.91
C GLU A 176 8.52 -19.27 -6.01
N SER A 177 7.42 -19.87 -6.46
CA SER A 177 6.23 -20.02 -5.60
C SER A 177 6.49 -21.03 -4.48
N PRO A 178 5.80 -20.93 -3.32
CA PRO A 178 5.95 -21.91 -2.23
C PRO A 178 5.70 -23.34 -2.69
N GLU A 179 4.70 -23.55 -3.55
CA GLU A 179 4.38 -24.87 -4.09
C GLU A 179 5.51 -25.41 -4.96
N GLN A 180 6.13 -24.57 -5.79
CA GLN A 180 7.26 -24.96 -6.63
C GLN A 180 8.48 -25.33 -5.79
N VAL A 181 8.83 -24.48 -4.81
CA VAL A 181 9.96 -24.71 -3.90
C VAL A 181 9.74 -26.00 -3.11
N LEU A 182 8.54 -26.19 -2.54
CA LEU A 182 8.20 -27.39 -1.77
C LEU A 182 8.24 -28.65 -2.63
N VAL A 183 7.68 -28.62 -3.84
CA VAL A 183 7.70 -29.76 -4.77
C VAL A 183 9.14 -30.10 -5.13
N LYS A 184 9.93 -29.11 -5.56
CA LYS A 184 11.34 -29.30 -5.93
C LYS A 184 12.15 -29.95 -4.81
N PHE A 185 12.11 -29.40 -3.60
CA PHE A 185 12.82 -30.00 -2.47
C PHE A 185 12.27 -31.38 -2.08
N SER A 186 10.95 -31.57 -2.17
CA SER A 186 10.35 -32.89 -1.89
C SER A 186 10.78 -33.93 -2.92
N GLU A 187 10.85 -33.56 -4.20
CA GLU A 187 11.31 -34.42 -5.29
C GLU A 187 12.81 -34.72 -5.19
N GLU A 188 13.64 -33.73 -4.84
CA GLU A 188 15.07 -33.92 -4.56
C GLU A 188 15.29 -34.92 -3.41
N VAL A 189 14.58 -34.75 -2.29
CA VAL A 189 14.65 -35.67 -1.15
C VAL A 189 14.12 -37.04 -1.54
N ALA A 190 12.95 -37.13 -2.18
CA ALA A 190 12.35 -38.40 -2.59
C ALA A 190 13.18 -39.14 -3.65
N GLY A 191 13.89 -38.40 -4.50
CA GLY A 191 14.80 -38.90 -5.51
C GLY A 191 16.13 -39.39 -4.95
N SER A 192 16.52 -38.94 -3.75
CA SER A 192 17.78 -39.30 -3.11
C SER A 192 17.89 -40.80 -2.80
N ASN A 193 19.11 -41.35 -2.91
CA ASN A 193 19.37 -42.76 -2.61
C ASN A 193 19.02 -43.12 -1.16
N ASN A 194 19.26 -42.18 -0.23
CA ASN A 194 18.98 -42.34 1.20
C ASN A 194 17.47 -42.51 1.47
N PHE A 195 16.63 -41.62 0.94
CA PHE A 195 15.18 -41.73 1.10
C PHE A 195 14.60 -42.98 0.42
N LYS A 196 15.07 -43.29 -0.80
CA LYS A 196 14.67 -44.50 -1.52
C LYS A 196 14.95 -45.75 -0.71
N TRP A 197 16.12 -45.86 -0.08
CA TRP A 197 16.43 -46.99 0.79
C TRP A 197 15.49 -47.08 2.00
N LEU A 198 15.24 -45.97 2.71
CA LEU A 198 14.34 -45.93 3.87
C LEU A 198 12.93 -46.46 3.54
N ARG A 199 12.43 -46.20 2.34
CA ARG A 199 11.11 -46.63 1.86
C ARG A 199 11.10 -47.93 1.06
N SER A 200 12.25 -48.56 0.84
CA SER A 200 12.35 -49.74 -0.02
C SER A 200 12.06 -51.03 0.73
N ASP A 201 11.25 -51.94 0.20
CA ASP A 201 10.97 -53.27 0.78
C ASP A 201 12.10 -54.29 0.55
N LEU A 202 13.34 -53.83 0.49
CA LEU A 202 14.47 -54.65 0.08
C LEU A 202 14.85 -55.67 1.15
N SER A 203 15.13 -56.88 0.69
CA SER A 203 15.79 -57.88 1.53
C SER A 203 17.23 -57.44 1.83
N ILE A 204 17.87 -58.13 2.78
CA ILE A 204 19.29 -57.92 3.08
C ILE A 204 20.13 -58.15 1.82
N MET A 205 19.86 -59.23 1.07
CA MET A 205 20.59 -59.55 -0.16
C MET A 205 20.46 -58.46 -1.21
N ASP A 206 19.25 -57.93 -1.42
CA ASP A 206 19.05 -56.84 -2.38
C ASP A 206 19.78 -55.57 -1.94
N THR A 207 19.84 -55.31 -0.63
CA THR A 207 20.57 -54.17 -0.08
C THR A 207 22.06 -54.30 -0.36
N ILE A 208 22.65 -55.49 -0.14
CA ILE A 208 24.07 -55.76 -0.39
C ILE A 208 24.39 -55.65 -1.88
N ASN A 209 23.60 -56.32 -2.73
CA ASN A 209 23.80 -56.31 -4.18
C ASN A 209 23.74 -54.90 -4.74
N ARG A 210 22.79 -54.08 -4.27
CA ARG A 210 22.70 -52.68 -4.69
C ARG A 210 23.92 -51.88 -4.26
N THR A 211 24.44 -52.09 -3.04
CA THR A 211 25.65 -51.38 -2.60
C THR A 211 26.88 -51.79 -3.42
N LEU A 212 27.05 -53.08 -3.73
CA LEU A 212 28.13 -53.58 -4.59
C LEU A 212 28.01 -53.03 -6.02
N GLN A 213 26.83 -53.08 -6.62
CA GLN A 213 26.61 -52.50 -7.96
C GLN A 213 26.84 -50.99 -7.98
N GLY A 214 26.33 -50.26 -6.98
CA GLY A 214 26.50 -48.81 -6.86
C GLY A 214 27.96 -48.37 -6.69
N SER A 215 28.80 -49.23 -6.11
CA SER A 215 30.24 -48.99 -5.95
C SER A 215 31.09 -49.25 -7.21
N GLY A 216 30.50 -49.79 -8.29
CA GLY A 216 31.26 -50.26 -9.45
C GLY A 216 31.96 -51.61 -9.23
N LEU A 217 31.61 -52.33 -8.16
CA LEU A 217 32.12 -53.66 -7.82
C LEU A 217 31.10 -54.77 -8.16
N GLY A 218 30.18 -54.47 -9.08
CA GLY A 218 29.07 -55.36 -9.47
C GLY A 218 29.50 -56.65 -10.18
N ASP A 219 30.71 -56.67 -10.75
CA ASP A 219 31.30 -57.82 -11.45
C ASP A 219 32.38 -58.52 -10.60
N SER A 220 32.45 -58.24 -9.30
CA SER A 220 33.35 -58.94 -8.37
C SER A 220 32.96 -60.41 -8.23
N GLY A 221 33.94 -61.28 -7.94
CA GLY A 221 33.64 -62.68 -7.64
C GLY A 221 32.83 -62.83 -6.35
N LEU A 222 32.86 -61.84 -5.45
CA LEU A 222 31.90 -61.72 -4.36
C LEU A 222 30.47 -61.49 -4.86
N ALA A 223 30.27 -60.57 -5.82
CA ALA A 223 28.96 -60.29 -6.39
C ALA A 223 28.40 -61.53 -7.11
N ASP A 224 29.22 -62.27 -7.84
CA ASP A 224 28.82 -63.55 -8.47
C ASP A 224 28.36 -64.59 -7.44
N LEU A 225 29.10 -64.73 -6.33
CA LEU A 225 28.72 -65.63 -5.23
C LEU A 225 27.36 -65.24 -4.61
N ILE A 226 27.16 -63.94 -4.35
CA ILE A 226 25.91 -63.44 -3.75
C ILE A 226 24.75 -63.59 -4.75
N ASN A 227 24.96 -63.26 -6.03
CA ASN A 227 23.94 -63.41 -7.09
C ASN A 227 23.57 -64.87 -7.34
N GLY A 228 24.51 -65.81 -7.16
CA GLY A 228 24.25 -67.25 -7.24
C GLY A 228 23.42 -67.79 -6.08
N SER A 229 23.28 -67.03 -4.99
CA SER A 229 22.60 -67.42 -3.76
C SER A 229 21.21 -66.80 -3.68
N ALA A 230 20.15 -67.60 -3.54
CA ALA A 230 18.78 -67.07 -3.44
C ALA A 230 18.47 -66.47 -2.06
N THR A 231 19.11 -66.97 -1.00
CA THR A 231 18.94 -66.50 0.38
C THR A 231 20.24 -66.54 1.19
N LEU A 232 20.31 -65.80 2.30
CA LEU A 232 21.42 -65.92 3.27
C LEU A 232 21.55 -67.33 3.83
N SER A 233 20.43 -68.05 3.95
CA SER A 233 20.41 -69.45 4.38
C SER A 233 21.13 -70.38 3.39
N ASP A 234 21.06 -70.09 2.10
CA ASP A 234 21.77 -70.88 1.08
C ASP A 234 23.28 -70.67 1.19
N MET A 235 23.73 -69.42 1.37
CA MET A 235 25.15 -69.13 1.64
C MET A 235 25.63 -69.82 2.92
N LEU A 236 24.81 -69.81 3.98
CA LEU A 236 25.09 -70.53 5.22
C LEU A 236 25.15 -72.05 5.01
N ALA A 237 24.28 -72.61 4.18
CA ALA A 237 24.23 -74.03 3.89
C ALA A 237 25.44 -74.47 3.07
N GLU A 238 25.87 -73.68 2.10
CA GLU A 238 27.09 -73.91 1.33
C GLU A 238 28.34 -73.87 2.22
N GLN A 239 28.40 -72.91 3.15
CA GLN A 239 29.45 -72.86 4.17
C GLN A 239 29.39 -74.05 5.13
N ALA A 240 28.21 -74.42 5.62
CA ALA A 240 28.04 -75.58 6.49
C ALA A 240 28.46 -76.88 5.80
N MET A 241 28.30 -76.98 4.48
CA MET A 241 28.75 -78.12 3.68
C MET A 241 30.27 -78.12 3.49
N SER A 242 30.90 -76.94 3.33
CA SER A 242 32.36 -76.76 3.28
C SER A 242 33.01 -77.08 4.65
N GLU A 243 32.39 -76.66 5.75
CA GLU A 243 32.83 -76.97 7.11
C GLU A 243 32.54 -78.42 7.53
N ALA A 244 31.44 -79.02 7.09
CA ALA A 244 31.14 -80.44 7.35
C ALA A 244 32.20 -81.38 6.73
N LEU A 245 32.87 -80.95 5.65
CA LEU A 245 33.99 -81.68 5.05
C LEU A 245 35.31 -81.51 5.83
N SER A 246 35.43 -80.45 6.64
CA SER A 246 36.61 -80.11 7.46
C SER A 246 36.49 -80.56 8.94
N LYS A 247 35.27 -80.58 9.49
CA LYS A 247 34.94 -80.97 10.87
C LYS A 247 33.81 -82.00 10.87
N HIS A 248 34.18 -83.25 10.61
CA HIS A 248 33.54 -84.31 11.39
C HIS A 248 33.81 -83.98 12.87
N THR A 249 32.80 -84.09 13.75
CA THR A 249 32.85 -83.91 15.22
C THR A 249 32.82 -82.48 15.80
N GLN A 250 31.63 -81.86 15.88
CA GLN A 250 31.00 -81.36 17.13
C GLN A 250 29.69 -80.57 16.85
N THR A 251 28.64 -81.28 16.43
CA THR A 251 27.25 -80.81 16.59
C THR A 251 26.52 -81.83 17.46
N GLU A 252 26.97 -82.00 18.70
CA GLU A 252 26.17 -82.68 19.72
C GLU A 252 25.01 -81.76 20.08
N SER A 253 23.89 -81.97 19.38
CA SER A 253 22.54 -81.96 19.92
C SER A 253 22.37 -81.33 21.31
N ILE A 254 22.15 -80.01 21.35
CA ILE A 254 21.12 -79.44 22.25
C ILE A 254 19.77 -79.66 21.57
N GLN A 255 19.52 -80.90 21.14
CA GLN A 255 18.21 -81.43 20.77
C GLN A 255 17.58 -82.03 22.03
N GLN A 256 17.43 -81.23 23.09
CA GLN A 256 16.28 -81.45 23.97
C GLN A 256 15.14 -80.59 23.45
N GLN A 257 14.60 -81.06 22.32
CA GLN A 257 13.28 -80.72 21.81
C GLN A 257 12.25 -80.98 22.92
N PHE A 258 11.69 -79.93 23.50
CA PHE A 258 10.24 -79.93 23.65
C PHE A 258 9.73 -79.65 22.23
N ALA A 259 9.05 -80.62 21.60
CA ALA A 259 8.89 -80.80 20.14
C ALA A 259 8.45 -79.61 19.25
N LYS A 260 8.25 -78.42 19.81
CA LYS A 260 7.77 -77.18 19.17
C LYS A 260 8.67 -75.95 19.38
N ASN A 261 9.68 -76.02 20.27
CA ASN A 261 10.50 -74.87 20.65
C ASN A 261 11.98 -75.15 20.40
N TYR A 262 12.73 -74.17 19.88
CA TYR A 262 14.18 -74.27 19.72
C TYR A 262 14.89 -72.92 19.84
N ALA A 263 16.18 -72.98 20.12
CA ALA A 263 17.12 -71.88 19.94
C ALA A 263 18.24 -72.37 19.02
N ARG A 264 18.62 -71.57 18.04
CA ARG A 264 19.62 -71.88 17.03
C ARG A 264 20.60 -70.71 16.90
N LEU A 265 21.88 -71.06 16.86
CA LEU A 265 22.97 -70.19 16.40
C LEU A 265 23.54 -70.85 15.15
N SER A 266 23.65 -70.07 14.07
CA SER A 266 24.21 -70.52 12.79
C SER A 266 25.05 -69.39 12.19
N GLY A 267 26.11 -69.71 11.45
CA GLY A 267 26.88 -68.68 10.76
C GLY A 267 28.28 -69.11 10.36
N GLY A 268 29.02 -68.15 9.81
CA GLY A 268 30.48 -68.15 9.74
C GLY A 268 31.03 -67.22 8.67
N ILE A 269 32.23 -67.54 8.21
CA ILE A 269 33.12 -66.59 7.53
C ILE A 269 33.60 -67.22 6.24
N HIS A 270 33.39 -66.52 5.13
CA HIS A 270 33.95 -66.88 3.84
C HIS A 270 34.97 -65.83 3.43
N ALA A 271 36.19 -66.29 3.16
CA ALA A 271 37.30 -65.43 2.76
C ALA A 271 37.90 -66.02 1.49
N ALA A 272 38.02 -65.18 0.46
CA ALA A 272 38.68 -65.56 -0.78
C ALA A 272 39.65 -64.47 -1.19
N VAL A 273 40.76 -64.90 -1.80
CA VAL A 273 41.77 -64.03 -2.37
C VAL A 273 42.15 -64.62 -3.71
N ASN A 274 42.08 -63.82 -4.76
CA ASN A 274 42.59 -64.17 -6.08
C ASN A 274 43.52 -63.06 -6.59
N ALA A 275 43.84 -63.06 -7.88
CA ALA A 275 44.77 -62.08 -8.46
C ALA A 275 44.20 -60.65 -8.48
N ASP A 276 42.87 -60.52 -8.51
CA ASP A 276 42.18 -59.27 -8.82
C ASP A 276 41.42 -58.72 -7.60
N GLU A 277 40.98 -59.59 -6.67
CA GLU A 277 40.20 -59.22 -5.49
C GLU A 277 40.54 -60.05 -4.25
N ALA A 278 40.30 -59.42 -3.09
CA ALA A 278 40.28 -60.06 -1.78
C ALA A 278 39.00 -59.66 -1.07
N TYR A 279 38.22 -60.64 -0.61
CA TYR A 279 37.02 -60.37 0.17
C TYR A 279 36.89 -61.30 1.37
N VAL A 280 36.23 -60.76 2.39
CA VAL A 280 35.80 -61.48 3.58
C VAL A 280 34.35 -61.11 3.81
N LEU A 281 33.48 -62.11 3.86
CA LEU A 281 32.11 -61.95 4.31
C LEU A 281 31.89 -62.78 5.56
N ARG A 282 31.09 -62.25 6.49
CA ARG A 282 30.65 -62.92 7.70
C ARG A 282 29.13 -62.89 7.75
N ILE A 283 28.52 -64.05 7.94
CA ILE A 283 27.08 -64.16 8.14
C ILE A 283 26.83 -64.81 9.49
N GLN A 284 25.96 -64.22 10.29
CA GLN A 284 25.54 -64.78 11.55
C GLN A 284 24.03 -64.71 11.69
N GLU A 285 23.45 -65.79 12.17
CA GLU A 285 22.03 -65.92 12.46
C GLU A 285 21.83 -66.45 13.88
N LEU A 286 21.07 -65.69 14.65
CA LEU A 286 20.54 -66.08 15.95
C LEU A 286 19.03 -66.20 15.81
N GLU A 287 18.48 -67.35 16.17
CA GLU A 287 17.05 -67.63 16.02
C GLU A 287 16.54 -68.30 17.29
N SER A 288 15.37 -67.88 17.74
CA SER A 288 14.61 -68.58 18.78
C SER A 288 13.16 -68.66 18.38
N LYS A 289 12.63 -69.87 18.37
CA LYS A 289 11.24 -70.14 18.00
C LYS A 289 10.52 -70.85 19.13
N TRP A 290 9.29 -70.45 19.37
CA TRP A 290 8.36 -71.08 20.29
C TRP A 290 7.00 -71.27 19.61
N GLU A 291 6.37 -72.42 19.80
CA GLU A 291 5.04 -72.70 19.25
C GLU A 291 4.18 -73.42 20.29
N ASN A 292 2.92 -72.97 20.42
CA ASN A 292 1.97 -73.57 21.38
C ASN A 292 1.15 -74.73 20.77
N ASP A 293 0.26 -75.30 21.57
CA ASP A 293 -0.62 -76.38 21.12
C ASP A 293 -1.75 -75.97 20.17
N LEU A 294 -1.98 -74.66 20.04
CA LEU A 294 -2.95 -74.06 19.14
C LEU A 294 -2.33 -73.61 17.81
N GLY A 295 -1.02 -73.80 17.62
CA GLY A 295 -0.29 -73.40 16.41
C GLY A 295 0.15 -71.94 16.39
N ASN A 296 0.00 -71.19 17.50
CA ASN A 296 0.54 -69.83 17.57
C ASN A 296 2.06 -69.92 17.67
N ILE A 297 2.73 -69.24 16.75
CA ILE A 297 4.19 -69.20 16.64
C ILE A 297 4.67 -67.84 17.13
N VAL A 298 5.74 -67.86 17.91
CA VAL A 298 6.56 -66.70 18.22
C VAL A 298 7.96 -66.99 17.73
N ASP A 299 8.46 -66.16 16.83
CA ASP A 299 9.81 -66.29 16.29
C ASP A 299 10.58 -64.98 16.49
N ALA A 300 11.83 -65.07 16.88
CA ALA A 300 12.72 -63.93 17.03
C ALA A 300 14.07 -64.27 16.39
N LYS A 301 14.50 -63.42 15.47
CA LYS A 301 15.65 -63.65 14.61
C LYS A 301 16.52 -62.39 14.51
N ILE A 302 17.82 -62.57 14.73
CA ILE A 302 18.84 -61.56 14.40
C ILE A 302 19.70 -62.14 13.29
N THR A 303 19.82 -61.39 12.19
CA THR A 303 20.70 -61.73 11.07
C THR A 303 21.70 -60.60 10.89
N GLU A 304 22.99 -60.92 10.96
CA GLU A 304 24.11 -60.01 10.72
C GLU A 304 24.85 -60.45 9.47
N PHE A 305 25.15 -59.48 8.59
CA PHE A 305 25.97 -59.65 7.41
C PHE A 305 27.03 -58.56 7.40
N ASP A 306 28.30 -58.96 7.48
CA ASP A 306 29.43 -58.06 7.29
C ASP A 306 30.17 -58.46 6.03
N THR A 307 30.60 -57.47 5.25
CA THR A 307 31.48 -57.69 4.11
C THR A 307 32.59 -56.66 4.09
N VAL A 308 33.77 -57.12 3.72
CA VAL A 308 34.90 -56.29 3.32
C VAL A 308 35.41 -56.87 2.02
N LEU A 309 35.40 -56.07 0.96
CA LEU A 309 35.97 -56.42 -0.34
C LEU A 309 36.95 -55.32 -0.74
N SER A 310 38.09 -55.72 -1.27
CA SER A 310 39.09 -54.85 -1.87
C SER A 310 39.58 -55.46 -3.18
N SER A 311 39.63 -54.66 -4.24
CA SER A 311 40.13 -55.02 -5.56
C SER A 311 40.91 -53.85 -6.16
N ALA A 312 41.38 -54.01 -7.41
CA ALA A 312 41.99 -52.91 -8.15
C ALA A 312 40.99 -51.77 -8.46
N GLU A 313 39.71 -52.10 -8.57
CA GLU A 313 38.61 -51.20 -8.91
C GLU A 313 38.08 -50.43 -7.69
N GLY A 314 38.28 -50.93 -6.47
CA GLY A 314 37.81 -50.26 -5.26
C GLY A 314 37.78 -51.12 -4.01
N ALA A 315 37.20 -50.57 -2.95
CA ALA A 315 36.96 -51.26 -1.71
C ALA A 315 35.60 -50.87 -1.11
N ILE A 316 34.99 -51.83 -0.42
CA ILE A 316 33.75 -51.66 0.34
C ILE A 316 33.92 -52.32 1.70
N ALA A 317 33.43 -51.65 2.74
CA ALA A 317 33.20 -52.23 4.06
C ALA A 317 31.75 -51.96 4.44
N GLN A 318 30.98 -53.01 4.73
CA GLN A 318 29.55 -52.90 4.97
C GLN A 318 29.14 -53.86 6.08
N ALA A 319 28.24 -53.39 6.94
CA ALA A 319 27.58 -54.15 7.99
C ALA A 319 26.07 -53.92 7.90
N ILE A 320 25.30 -55.00 7.80
CA ILE A 320 23.85 -54.99 7.87
C ILE A 320 23.42 -55.88 9.03
N ARG A 321 22.57 -55.34 9.91
CA ARG A 321 21.94 -56.10 10.99
C ARG A 321 20.44 -55.99 10.87
N ASN A 322 19.76 -57.12 10.82
CA ASN A 322 18.31 -57.20 10.80
C ASN A 322 17.83 -57.89 12.07
N PHE A 323 16.91 -57.24 12.77
CA PHE A 323 16.22 -57.76 13.93
C PHE A 323 14.78 -57.99 13.49
N THR A 324 14.26 -59.18 13.72
CA THR A 324 12.91 -59.58 13.31
C THR A 324 12.24 -60.31 14.45
N VAL A 325 11.02 -59.93 14.75
CA VAL A 325 10.14 -60.64 15.67
C VAL A 325 8.83 -60.88 14.94
N ASP A 326 8.40 -62.13 14.89
CA ASP A 326 7.06 -62.51 14.47
C ASP A 326 6.28 -62.97 15.70
N TYR A 327 5.15 -62.32 15.95
CA TYR A 327 4.21 -62.74 16.98
C TYR A 327 2.83 -62.87 16.35
N ASP A 328 2.34 -64.11 16.28
CA ASP A 328 0.99 -64.40 15.78
C ASP A 328 0.73 -63.83 14.37
N GLY A 329 1.74 -63.89 13.50
CA GLY A 329 1.69 -63.38 12.12
C GLY A 329 1.90 -61.87 11.97
N THR A 330 2.13 -61.15 13.07
CA THR A 330 2.54 -59.73 13.02
C THR A 330 4.05 -59.63 13.05
N ASN A 331 4.63 -59.17 11.94
CA ASN A 331 6.07 -58.94 11.84
C ASN A 331 6.46 -57.55 12.36
N VAL A 332 7.49 -57.52 13.19
CA VAL A 332 8.23 -56.33 13.64
C VAL A 332 9.66 -56.48 13.17
N SER A 333 10.17 -55.49 12.45
CA SER A 333 11.56 -55.50 12.00
C SER A 333 12.29 -54.19 12.25
N LEU A 334 13.60 -54.30 12.48
CA LEU A 334 14.55 -53.21 12.52
C LEU A 334 15.77 -53.63 11.69
N GLN A 335 16.12 -52.85 10.68
CA GLN A 335 17.32 -53.03 9.88
C GLN A 335 18.27 -51.87 10.13
N GLN A 336 19.51 -52.16 10.48
CA GLN A 336 20.61 -51.19 10.58
C GLN A 336 21.61 -51.44 9.47
N LEU A 337 21.94 -50.39 8.71
CA LEU A 337 22.97 -50.39 7.68
C LEU A 337 24.10 -49.44 8.11
N ALA A 338 25.34 -49.87 7.95
CA ALA A 338 26.51 -49.01 7.96
C ALA A 338 27.42 -49.45 6.80
N SER A 339 27.81 -48.53 5.92
CA SER A 339 28.79 -48.88 4.87
C SER A 339 29.67 -47.71 4.49
N THR A 340 30.86 -48.06 4.01
CA THR A 340 31.80 -47.16 3.37
C THR A 340 32.33 -47.77 2.09
N THR A 341 32.42 -46.97 1.04
CA THR A 341 32.86 -47.37 -0.28
C THR A 341 33.87 -46.36 -0.81
N ALA A 342 34.90 -46.85 -1.48
CA ALA A 342 35.82 -46.06 -2.28
C ALA A 342 36.16 -46.81 -3.56
N SER A 343 35.91 -46.23 -4.73
CA SER A 343 36.26 -46.84 -6.01
C SER A 343 37.17 -45.96 -6.86
N GLN A 344 37.93 -46.60 -7.74
CA GLN A 344 38.80 -45.93 -8.72
C GLN A 344 38.00 -45.05 -9.70
N GLY A 345 36.71 -45.34 -9.87
CA GLY A 345 35.75 -44.51 -10.63
C GLY A 345 35.37 -43.19 -9.96
N GLY A 346 35.93 -42.88 -8.78
CA GLY A 346 35.63 -41.65 -8.04
C GLY A 346 34.36 -41.75 -7.17
N VAL A 347 33.83 -42.96 -6.96
CA VAL A 347 32.70 -43.17 -6.06
C VAL A 347 33.24 -43.29 -4.63
N TYR A 348 32.96 -42.29 -3.81
CA TYR A 348 33.24 -42.31 -2.38
C TYR A 348 31.93 -42.17 -1.64
N GLU A 349 31.59 -43.12 -0.79
CA GLU A 349 30.32 -43.10 -0.05
C GLU A 349 30.55 -43.51 1.39
N ALA A 350 29.95 -42.79 2.32
CA ALA A 350 29.77 -43.21 3.70
C ALA A 350 28.29 -43.08 4.04
N GLN A 351 27.69 -44.17 4.51
CA GLN A 351 26.28 -44.19 4.90
C GLN A 351 26.05 -44.93 6.20
N TRP A 352 25.04 -44.47 6.91
CA TRP A 352 24.48 -45.14 8.07
C TRP A 352 22.98 -44.95 8.07
N GLY A 353 22.22 -45.96 8.44
CA GLY A 353 20.78 -45.80 8.60
C GLY A 353 20.14 -46.88 9.44
N VAL A 354 18.96 -46.54 9.95
CA VAL A 354 18.07 -47.46 10.68
C VAL A 354 16.69 -47.37 10.05
N LYS A 355 16.17 -48.51 9.63
CA LYS A 355 14.81 -48.68 9.14
C LYS A 355 14.02 -49.53 10.14
N THR A 356 12.77 -49.17 10.39
CA THR A 356 11.84 -49.93 11.23
C THR A 356 10.57 -50.25 10.44
N SER A 357 9.94 -51.37 10.74
CA SER A 357 8.62 -51.75 10.22
C SER A 357 7.82 -52.46 11.31
N VAL A 358 6.60 -52.00 11.57
CA VAL A 358 5.65 -52.68 12.47
C VAL A 358 4.35 -52.86 11.71
N ALA A 359 3.97 -54.10 11.43
CA ALA A 359 2.74 -54.41 10.67
C ALA A 359 2.61 -53.61 9.35
N GLY A 360 3.74 -53.36 8.68
CA GLY A 360 3.81 -52.60 7.42
C GLY A 360 3.97 -51.09 7.56
N LEU A 361 3.81 -50.51 8.75
CA LEU A 361 4.14 -49.10 8.99
C LEU A 361 5.66 -48.93 9.09
N GLN A 362 6.24 -48.26 8.10
CA GLN A 362 7.67 -48.01 8.02
C GLN A 362 8.04 -46.61 8.55
N GLY A 363 9.24 -46.52 9.10
CA GLY A 363 9.88 -45.26 9.47
C GLY A 363 11.37 -45.48 9.71
N GLY A 364 12.15 -44.41 9.77
CA GLY A 364 13.59 -44.54 9.96
C GLY A 364 14.36 -43.25 9.89
N VAL A 365 15.68 -43.39 9.99
CA VAL A 365 16.65 -42.30 9.90
C VAL A 365 17.85 -42.77 9.10
N GLY A 366 18.37 -41.92 8.23
CA GLY A 366 19.52 -42.24 7.40
C GLY A 366 20.43 -41.03 7.20
N PHE A 367 21.74 -41.29 7.19
CA PHE A 367 22.79 -40.33 6.90
C PHE A 367 23.64 -40.85 5.75
N LEU A 368 23.88 -40.01 4.75
CA LEU A 368 24.65 -40.34 3.55
C LEU A 368 25.60 -39.19 3.24
N ASN A 369 26.85 -39.51 2.91
CA ASN A 369 27.86 -38.59 2.41
C ASN A 369 28.54 -39.23 1.19
N ASP A 370 28.39 -38.60 0.02
CA ASP A 370 28.96 -39.07 -1.25
C ASP A 370 30.26 -38.31 -1.66
N GLY A 371 30.85 -37.56 -0.72
CA GLY A 371 32.01 -36.70 -0.96
C GLY A 371 31.69 -35.37 -1.63
N THR A 372 30.48 -35.18 -2.14
CA THR A 372 29.99 -33.92 -2.75
C THR A 372 28.87 -33.29 -1.92
N GLN A 373 27.98 -34.12 -1.39
CA GLN A 373 26.81 -33.74 -0.60
C GLN A 373 26.67 -34.65 0.62
N THR A 374 26.16 -34.07 1.71
CA THR A 374 25.71 -34.80 2.89
C THR A 374 24.19 -34.69 3.00
N SER A 375 23.51 -35.80 3.26
CA SER A 375 22.06 -35.81 3.53
C SER A 375 21.75 -36.52 4.84
N PHE A 376 20.89 -35.92 5.65
CA PHE A 376 20.28 -36.53 6.82
C PHE A 376 18.78 -36.55 6.62
N VAL A 377 18.20 -37.74 6.54
CA VAL A 377 16.77 -37.95 6.23
C VAL A 377 16.12 -38.62 7.43
N VAL A 378 15.00 -38.06 7.88
CA VAL A 378 14.15 -38.63 8.92
C VAL A 378 12.79 -38.90 8.31
N ASP A 379 12.40 -40.17 8.26
CA ASP A 379 11.08 -40.61 7.83
C ASP A 379 10.26 -40.97 9.07
N ALA A 380 9.51 -40.00 9.58
CA ALA A 380 8.71 -40.14 10.79
C ALA A 380 7.45 -39.27 10.73
N GLN A 381 6.35 -39.75 11.33
CA GLN A 381 5.13 -38.97 11.52
C GLN A 381 5.29 -37.88 12.59
N THR A 382 6.26 -38.02 13.49
CA THR A 382 6.61 -37.03 14.50
C THR A 382 8.12 -37.02 14.70
N PHE A 383 8.73 -35.84 14.57
CA PHE A 383 10.13 -35.59 14.90
C PHE A 383 10.20 -34.41 15.87
N ALA A 384 10.89 -34.58 16.99
CA ALA A 384 11.03 -33.53 17.99
C ALA A 384 12.46 -33.49 18.53
N VAL A 385 13.03 -32.29 18.61
CA VAL A 385 14.29 -32.07 19.32
C VAL A 385 13.94 -31.82 20.79
N THR A 386 14.29 -32.79 21.63
CA THR A 386 14.05 -32.73 23.07
C THR A 386 15.34 -32.29 23.78
N GLY A 387 15.24 -31.45 24.80
CA GLY A 387 16.40 -30.77 25.41
C GLY A 387 16.13 -29.35 25.89
N GLY A 388 14.90 -28.84 25.68
CA GLY A 388 14.37 -27.65 26.35
C GLY A 388 13.84 -27.96 27.75
N ASN A 389 13.24 -26.95 28.40
CA ASN A 389 12.50 -27.12 29.66
C ASN A 389 11.41 -28.21 29.50
N GLU A 390 11.07 -28.99 30.53
CA GLU A 390 10.22 -30.20 30.39
C GLU A 390 8.85 -29.98 29.71
N ASN A 391 8.39 -28.72 29.65
CA ASN A 391 7.07 -28.36 29.14
C ASN A 391 7.05 -27.81 27.71
N VAL A 392 8.20 -27.52 27.08
CA VAL A 392 8.24 -26.95 25.71
C VAL A 392 9.43 -27.53 24.94
N PHE A 393 9.13 -28.23 23.84
CA PHE A 393 10.17 -28.65 22.90
C PHE A 393 10.44 -27.54 21.88
N PRO A 394 11.72 -27.16 21.65
CA PRO A 394 12.07 -26.04 20.79
C PRO A 394 11.73 -26.25 19.30
N PHE A 395 11.65 -27.50 18.84
CA PHE A 395 11.37 -27.85 17.45
C PHE A 395 10.57 -29.16 17.38
N ILE A 396 9.39 -29.11 16.75
CA ILE A 396 8.54 -30.28 16.53
C ILE A 396 8.03 -30.25 15.09
N ILE A 397 8.14 -31.38 14.39
CA ILE A 397 7.39 -31.67 13.17
C ILE A 397 6.35 -32.72 13.54
N LYS A 398 5.06 -32.40 13.39
CA LYS A 398 3.96 -33.32 13.66
C LYS A 398 2.72 -32.93 12.85
N ASP A 399 2.02 -33.91 12.29
CA ASP A 399 0.80 -33.70 11.49
C ASP A 399 1.00 -32.68 10.35
N GLY A 400 2.18 -32.72 9.72
CA GLY A 400 2.57 -31.79 8.65
C GLY A 400 2.86 -30.35 9.10
N LYS A 401 2.90 -30.08 10.40
CA LYS A 401 3.16 -28.77 10.97
C LYS A 401 4.51 -28.75 11.67
N THR A 402 5.26 -27.69 11.40
CA THR A 402 6.47 -27.37 12.15
C THR A 402 6.12 -26.34 13.23
N VAL A 403 6.43 -26.67 14.48
CA VAL A 403 6.27 -25.80 15.64
C VAL A 403 7.65 -25.42 16.17
N ILE A 404 7.89 -24.12 16.31
CA ILE A 404 9.16 -23.55 16.75
C ILE A 404 8.86 -22.53 17.85
N ASP A 405 9.50 -22.64 19.02
CA ASP A 405 9.32 -21.69 20.13
C ASP A 405 10.05 -20.37 19.87
N LYS A 406 11.33 -20.45 19.48
CA LYS A 406 12.16 -19.30 19.09
C LYS A 406 13.13 -19.69 17.97
N ALA A 407 13.31 -18.77 17.03
CA ALA A 407 14.29 -18.89 15.96
C ALA A 407 15.06 -17.59 15.81
N PHE A 408 16.38 -17.68 15.67
CA PHE A 408 17.22 -16.60 15.15
C PHE A 408 17.48 -16.92 13.68
N ILE A 409 16.90 -16.14 12.78
CA ILE A 409 16.95 -16.36 11.34
C ILE A 409 17.63 -15.15 10.71
N GLN A 410 18.70 -15.38 9.96
CA GLN A 410 19.40 -14.32 9.25
C GLN A 410 18.52 -13.76 8.12
N ASP A 411 18.01 -14.63 7.25
CA ASP A 411 17.12 -14.29 6.14
C ASP A 411 15.92 -15.25 6.12
N ALA A 412 14.71 -14.69 6.12
CA ALA A 412 13.45 -15.44 6.11
C ALA A 412 12.57 -15.01 4.93
N GLU A 413 12.39 -15.92 3.96
CA GLU A 413 11.43 -15.73 2.89
C GLU A 413 10.08 -16.35 3.30
N ILE A 414 9.09 -15.49 3.60
CA ILE A 414 7.76 -15.91 4.07
C ILE A 414 6.71 -15.42 3.08
N TYR A 415 6.02 -16.34 2.44
CA TYR A 415 4.96 -16.02 1.48
C TYR A 415 3.69 -15.52 2.17
N ASN A 416 3.23 -16.25 3.19
CA ASN A 416 2.08 -15.87 4.01
C ASN A 416 2.49 -15.78 5.48
N LEU A 417 2.61 -14.56 5.99
CA LEU A 417 2.84 -14.32 7.41
C LEU A 417 1.53 -13.99 8.12
N LEU A 418 0.92 -14.99 8.76
CA LEU A 418 -0.17 -14.76 9.70
C LEU A 418 0.41 -14.49 11.09
N ALA A 419 0.62 -13.21 11.40
CA ALA A 419 1.16 -12.77 12.68
C ALA A 419 0.18 -11.85 13.40
N ALA A 420 0.04 -12.02 14.72
CA ALA A 420 -0.73 -11.09 15.55
C ALA A 420 -0.01 -9.75 15.72
N ASN A 421 1.33 -9.78 15.80
CA ASN A 421 2.17 -8.60 15.95
C ASN A 421 3.44 -8.75 15.08
N ILE A 422 3.81 -7.69 14.38
CA ILE A 422 5.08 -7.58 13.65
C ILE A 422 5.81 -6.36 14.20
N VAL A 423 6.98 -6.57 14.79
CA VAL A 423 7.87 -5.49 15.26
C VAL A 423 9.12 -5.53 14.39
N ALA A 424 9.36 -4.46 13.63
CA ALA A 424 10.46 -4.36 12.69
C ALA A 424 10.97 -2.92 12.64
N GLU A 425 12.26 -2.73 12.36
CA GLU A 425 12.85 -1.40 12.14
C GLU A 425 12.30 -0.73 10.88
N ARG A 426 12.02 -1.53 9.84
CA ARG A 426 11.48 -1.05 8.57
C ARG A 426 10.55 -2.09 7.96
N VAL A 427 9.38 -1.65 7.51
CA VAL A 427 8.42 -2.45 6.73
C VAL A 427 8.28 -1.82 5.34
N LYS A 428 8.74 -2.53 4.30
CA LYS A 428 8.55 -2.14 2.90
C LYS A 428 7.38 -2.93 2.34
N VAL A 429 6.36 -2.25 1.82
CA VAL A 429 5.15 -2.89 1.28
C VAL A 429 5.08 -2.67 -0.23
N GLY A 430 4.91 -3.76 -0.99
CA GLY A 430 4.90 -3.72 -2.46
C GLY A 430 3.60 -3.19 -3.06
N LEU A 431 2.47 -3.83 -2.74
CA LEU A 431 1.17 -3.52 -3.37
C LEU A 431 0.28 -2.63 -2.51
N SER A 432 -0.02 -3.07 -1.30
CA SER A 432 -1.00 -2.39 -0.46
C SER A 432 -0.77 -2.66 1.02
N PHE A 433 -1.01 -1.64 1.83
CA PHE A 433 -1.08 -1.73 3.28
C PHE A 433 -2.47 -1.23 3.70
N SER A 434 -3.36 -2.14 4.11
CA SER A 434 -4.77 -1.85 4.31
C SER A 434 -5.09 -1.49 5.77
N SER A 435 -5.85 -0.41 5.95
CA SER A 435 -6.28 0.12 7.26
C SER A 435 -5.17 0.30 8.31
N PRO A 436 -3.97 0.83 7.96
CA PRO A 436 -2.94 1.08 8.97
C PRO A 436 -3.32 2.25 9.87
N SER A 437 -2.97 2.17 11.14
CA SER A 437 -2.87 3.35 12.01
C SER A 437 -1.43 3.84 11.98
N ILE A 438 -1.19 5.04 11.45
CA ILE A 438 0.14 5.66 11.36
C ILE A 438 0.21 6.77 12.41
N THR A 439 1.10 6.64 13.39
CA THR A 439 1.34 7.67 14.42
C THR A 439 2.72 8.30 14.21
N GLY A 440 2.79 9.62 14.01
CA GLY A 440 4.06 10.34 13.83
C GLY A 440 4.76 10.12 12.48
N GLY A 441 4.06 9.51 11.50
CA GLY A 441 4.60 9.28 10.16
C GLY A 441 4.33 10.44 9.19
N SER A 442 5.25 10.64 8.24
CA SER A 442 5.04 11.48 7.07
C SER A 442 4.46 10.65 5.93
N ILE A 443 3.52 11.20 5.16
CA ILE A 443 3.03 10.61 3.91
C ILE A 443 3.58 11.47 2.78
N ASP A 444 4.51 10.94 1.99
CA ASP A 444 5.13 11.62 0.85
C ASP A 444 4.66 10.99 -0.48
N GLY A 445 4.46 11.82 -1.50
CA GLY A 445 4.20 11.36 -2.88
C GLY A 445 2.80 10.86 -3.22
N ALA A 446 1.84 10.82 -2.29
CA ALA A 446 0.49 10.28 -2.52
C ALA A 446 -0.62 11.35 -2.46
N THR A 447 -1.71 11.10 -3.20
CA THR A 447 -2.98 11.74 -2.89
C THR A 447 -3.52 11.14 -1.60
N LEU A 448 -3.60 11.91 -0.51
CA LEU A 448 -4.35 11.49 0.67
C LEU A 448 -5.84 11.68 0.36
N THR A 449 -6.67 10.63 0.46
CA THR A 449 -8.12 10.73 0.22
C THR A 449 -8.88 10.01 1.34
N ILE A 450 -9.81 10.71 1.99
CA ILE A 450 -10.73 10.16 2.99
C ILE A 450 -12.14 10.26 2.43
N GLY A 451 -12.53 9.20 1.71
CA GLY A 451 -13.79 9.15 0.97
C GLY A 451 -13.94 10.38 0.08
N ASP A 452 -15.02 11.11 0.27
CA ASP A 452 -15.35 12.29 -0.50
C ASP A 452 -15.19 13.60 0.30
N ARG A 453 -14.77 13.51 1.58
CA ARG A 453 -14.75 14.61 2.56
C ARG A 453 -13.43 15.36 2.63
N PHE A 454 -12.31 14.67 2.47
CA PHE A 454 -10.98 15.26 2.56
C PHE A 454 -10.07 14.66 1.49
N SER A 455 -9.38 15.50 0.74
CA SER A 455 -8.26 15.06 -0.06
C SER A 455 -7.13 16.08 -0.12
N VAL A 456 -5.90 15.60 -0.23
CA VAL A 456 -4.73 16.40 -0.58
C VAL A 456 -4.18 15.80 -1.86
N SER A 457 -4.27 16.52 -2.97
CA SER A 457 -3.69 16.07 -4.23
C SER A 457 -2.17 16.23 -4.21
N GLN A 458 -1.52 15.56 -5.16
CA GLN A 458 -0.09 15.68 -5.38
C GLN A 458 0.36 17.10 -5.73
N ASP A 459 -0.51 17.91 -6.32
CA ASP A 459 -0.28 19.33 -6.61
C ASP A 459 -0.43 20.23 -5.36
N GLY A 460 -0.59 19.63 -4.17
CA GLY A 460 -0.79 20.34 -2.91
C GLY A 460 -2.19 20.93 -2.74
N ILE A 461 -3.16 20.60 -3.60
CA ILE A 461 -4.53 21.09 -3.46
C ILE A 461 -5.23 20.29 -2.37
N MET A 462 -5.45 20.94 -1.24
CA MET A 462 -6.32 20.45 -0.18
C MET A 462 -7.78 20.77 -0.52
N ARG A 463 -8.63 19.74 -0.58
CA ARG A 463 -10.09 19.86 -0.64
C ARG A 463 -10.69 19.29 0.64
N THR A 464 -11.51 20.09 1.31
CA THR A 464 -12.23 19.68 2.51
C THR A 464 -13.69 20.10 2.39
N ARG A 465 -14.61 19.21 2.79
CA ARG A 465 -16.00 19.55 3.07
C ARG A 465 -16.16 19.73 4.57
N ASP A 466 -16.78 20.83 4.96
CA ASP A 466 -17.03 21.18 6.37
C ASP A 466 -15.73 21.24 7.20
N GLY A 467 -14.67 21.82 6.62
CA GLY A 467 -13.37 21.95 7.28
C GLY A 467 -13.43 22.91 8.48
N PHE A 468 -12.90 22.47 9.62
CA PHE A 468 -12.75 23.28 10.83
C PHE A 468 -11.26 23.55 11.08
N PHE A 469 -10.88 24.83 11.12
CA PHE A 469 -9.50 25.27 11.31
C PHE A 469 -9.40 26.11 12.59
N GLU A 470 -8.78 25.58 13.64
CA GLU A 470 -8.70 26.24 14.97
C GLU A 470 -7.62 27.35 15.03
N GLY A 471 -6.65 27.30 14.12
CA GLY A 471 -5.45 28.15 14.16
C GLY A 471 -5.42 29.23 13.08
N ASN A 472 -4.21 29.72 12.81
CA ASN A 472 -3.97 30.71 11.76
C ASN A 472 -4.07 30.08 10.37
N VAL A 473 -4.81 30.75 9.47
CA VAL A 473 -4.83 30.44 8.03
C VAL A 473 -4.08 31.54 7.29
N ALA A 474 -2.83 31.28 6.92
CA ALA A 474 -2.00 32.20 6.14
C ALA A 474 -2.16 31.93 4.63
N ALA A 475 -2.86 32.82 3.93
CA ALA A 475 -3.07 32.72 2.48
C ALA A 475 -2.63 34.00 1.76
N LYS A 476 -2.01 33.86 0.58
CA LYS A 476 -1.67 35.00 -0.30
C LYS A 476 -2.84 35.44 -1.18
N SER A 477 -3.82 34.56 -1.35
CA SER A 477 -5.06 34.80 -2.09
C SER A 477 -6.16 33.88 -1.54
N GLY A 478 -7.41 34.28 -1.72
CA GLY A 478 -8.56 33.47 -1.30
C GLY A 478 -9.85 34.04 -1.88
N TYR A 479 -10.84 33.17 -2.03
CA TYR A 479 -12.22 33.54 -2.29
C TYR A 479 -13.06 32.99 -1.16
N LEU A 480 -13.81 33.87 -0.52
CA LEU A 480 -14.61 33.60 0.66
C LEU A 480 -16.02 34.11 0.40
N GLU A 481 -16.99 33.20 0.41
CA GLU A 481 -18.40 33.51 0.19
C GLU A 481 -19.17 33.26 1.49
N ASN A 482 -20.14 34.13 1.79
CA ASN A 482 -20.99 34.03 2.98
C ASN A 482 -20.20 33.89 4.29
N VAL A 483 -19.15 34.71 4.44
CA VAL A 483 -18.33 34.70 5.64
C VAL A 483 -18.92 35.61 6.70
N ARG A 484 -19.11 35.03 7.89
CA ARG A 484 -19.37 35.75 9.11
C ARG A 484 -18.06 35.97 9.85
N ILE A 485 -17.83 37.20 10.27
CA ILE A 485 -16.71 37.59 11.14
C ILE A 485 -17.35 38.02 12.46
N ASP A 486 -17.11 37.28 13.53
CA ASP A 486 -17.77 37.53 14.82
C ASP A 486 -17.23 38.77 15.55
N GLU A 487 -15.98 39.14 15.30
CA GLU A 487 -15.30 40.27 15.94
C GLU A 487 -14.66 41.22 14.90
N SER A 488 -13.41 41.60 15.10
CA SER A 488 -12.69 42.55 14.25
C SER A 488 -12.03 41.89 13.04
N CYS A 489 -12.03 42.60 11.91
CA CYS A 489 -11.23 42.30 10.73
C CYS A 489 -10.36 43.51 10.38
N THR A 490 -9.06 43.30 10.17
CA THR A 490 -8.14 44.33 9.67
C THR A 490 -7.91 44.12 8.17
N ILE A 491 -8.19 45.15 7.38
CA ILE A 491 -7.94 45.17 5.93
C ILE A 491 -6.87 46.23 5.66
N GLU A 492 -5.64 45.77 5.47
CA GLU A 492 -4.49 46.65 5.13
C GLU A 492 -4.53 47.16 3.68
N GLY A 493 -5.48 46.66 2.87
CA GLY A 493 -5.69 47.02 1.48
C GLY A 493 -7.03 47.71 1.22
N THR A 494 -7.61 47.47 0.05
CA THR A 494 -8.87 48.08 -0.38
C THR A 494 -10.06 47.19 -0.05
N LEU A 495 -11.07 47.73 0.63
CA LEU A 495 -12.40 47.13 0.74
C LEU A 495 -13.29 47.67 -0.39
N TYR A 496 -13.80 46.79 -1.25
CA TYR A 496 -14.86 47.12 -2.21
C TYR A 496 -16.17 46.50 -1.74
N ALA A 497 -17.17 47.34 -1.44
CA ALA A 497 -18.49 46.91 -1.00
C ALA A 497 -19.55 47.63 -1.83
N GLN A 498 -20.50 46.87 -2.38
CA GLN A 498 -21.64 47.43 -3.11
C GLN A 498 -22.75 47.84 -2.15
N ASN A 499 -22.99 47.03 -1.12
CA ASN A 499 -24.00 47.27 -0.11
C ASN A 499 -23.33 47.20 1.27
N ILE A 500 -23.53 48.25 2.05
CA ILE A 500 -23.18 48.30 3.47
C ILE A 500 -24.48 48.61 4.19
N GLU A 501 -24.90 47.72 5.07
CA GLU A 501 -26.12 47.86 5.86
C GLU A 501 -25.71 48.21 7.30
N GLY A 502 -26.08 49.41 7.75
CA GLY A 502 -25.61 50.04 9.00
C GLY A 502 -25.08 51.46 8.78
N ASP A 503 -24.78 52.17 9.88
CA ASP A 503 -24.52 53.61 9.82
C ASP A 503 -23.11 53.95 9.29
N ILE A 504 -23.08 54.70 8.18
CA ILE A 504 -21.90 55.45 7.72
C ILE A 504 -22.03 56.94 8.13
N VAL A 505 -23.27 57.41 8.33
CA VAL A 505 -23.68 58.75 8.80
C VAL A 505 -24.78 58.55 9.84
N ASP A 506 -24.68 59.23 10.98
CA ASP A 506 -25.75 59.28 11.99
C ASP A 506 -26.55 60.58 11.79
N ARG A 507 -27.85 60.45 11.48
CA ARG A 507 -28.75 61.56 11.09
C ARG A 507 -30.02 61.52 11.93
N THR A 508 -30.42 62.70 12.43
CA THR A 508 -31.74 62.91 13.00
C THR A 508 -32.43 64.14 12.40
N VAL A 509 -33.77 64.13 12.35
CA VAL A 509 -34.58 65.16 11.70
C VAL A 509 -35.75 65.56 12.59
N ILE A 510 -35.95 66.87 12.76
CA ILE A 510 -37.16 67.46 13.35
C ILE A 510 -37.94 68.16 12.24
N VAL A 511 -39.19 67.76 12.06
CA VAL A 511 -40.10 68.40 11.10
C VAL A 511 -40.90 69.48 11.83
N VAL A 512 -40.78 70.72 11.37
CA VAL A 512 -41.61 71.85 11.82
C VAL A 512 -42.88 71.85 10.95
N ASP A 513 -43.96 71.32 11.49
CA ASP A 513 -45.22 71.04 10.76
C ASP A 513 -46.16 72.23 10.66
N ARG A 514 -45.92 73.29 11.44
CA ARG A 514 -46.62 74.58 11.41
C ARG A 514 -45.67 75.68 11.79
N GLU A 515 -45.97 76.89 11.34
CA GLU A 515 -45.18 78.04 11.72
C GLU A 515 -45.32 78.31 13.24
N ILE A 516 -44.20 78.61 13.89
CA ILE A 516 -44.14 78.82 15.34
C ILE A 516 -43.61 80.23 15.58
N GLU A 517 -44.46 81.10 16.12
CA GLU A 517 -44.04 82.42 16.56
C GLU A 517 -43.30 82.31 17.89
N VAL A 518 -42.08 82.84 17.95
CA VAL A 518 -41.24 82.90 19.14
C VAL A 518 -41.12 84.37 19.53
N GLY A 519 -41.54 84.67 20.76
CA GLY A 519 -41.68 86.04 21.25
C GLY A 519 -40.36 86.69 21.68
N PRO A 520 -40.37 88.02 21.93
CA PRO A 520 -39.19 88.75 22.39
C PRO A 520 -38.68 88.19 23.72
N ARG A 521 -37.36 88.08 23.85
CA ARG A 521 -36.65 87.54 25.03
C ARG A 521 -36.91 86.07 25.33
N GLU A 522 -37.60 85.33 24.46
CA GLU A 522 -37.75 83.89 24.62
C GLU A 522 -36.48 83.14 24.19
N VAL A 523 -36.18 82.03 24.87
CA VAL A 523 -35.18 81.07 24.41
C VAL A 523 -35.93 79.86 23.90
N TYR A 524 -35.89 79.66 22.59
CA TYR A 524 -36.60 78.57 21.94
C TYR A 524 -35.62 77.52 21.43
N ILE A 525 -35.80 76.26 21.84
CA ILE A 525 -34.94 75.15 21.40
C ILE A 525 -35.45 74.64 20.05
N LEU A 526 -34.66 74.85 19.01
CA LEU A 526 -34.97 74.40 17.65
C LEU A 526 -34.73 72.89 17.49
N ILE A 527 -33.63 72.38 18.06
CA ILE A 527 -33.30 70.94 18.12
C ILE A 527 -32.29 70.70 19.25
N GLN A 528 -32.37 69.56 19.93
CA GLN A 528 -31.37 69.13 20.91
C GLN A 528 -31.30 67.60 20.98
N GLY A 529 -30.15 67.07 21.43
CA GLY A 529 -29.96 65.63 21.54
C GLY A 529 -28.65 65.24 22.22
N THR A 530 -28.46 63.93 22.38
CA THR A 530 -27.21 63.32 22.89
C THR A 530 -26.58 62.50 21.77
N ILE A 531 -25.28 62.68 21.57
CA ILE A 531 -24.47 61.99 20.58
C ILE A 531 -23.63 60.94 21.31
N SER A 532 -23.95 59.68 21.05
CA SER A 532 -23.20 58.56 21.62
C SER A 532 -21.81 58.46 20.98
N PRO A 533 -20.75 58.06 21.73
CA PRO A 533 -19.41 57.85 21.18
C PRO A 533 -19.28 56.54 20.40
N GLY A 534 -20.31 55.69 20.39
CA GLY A 534 -20.27 54.34 19.83
C GLY A 534 -19.58 53.34 20.76
N LEU A 535 -19.66 52.04 20.44
CA LEU A 535 -19.24 50.94 21.32
C LEU A 535 -17.74 50.98 21.73
N LEU A 536 -16.87 51.49 20.86
CA LEU A 536 -15.42 51.54 21.08
C LEU A 536 -14.89 52.94 21.41
N GLY A 537 -15.78 53.94 21.50
CA GLY A 537 -15.40 55.34 21.53
C GLY A 537 -15.05 55.90 20.15
N ALA A 538 -15.15 57.22 20.00
CA ALA A 538 -14.73 57.92 18.79
C ALA A 538 -13.19 58.02 18.77
N THR A 539 -12.55 57.43 17.77
CA THR A 539 -11.08 57.46 17.61
C THR A 539 -10.57 58.74 16.95
N GLU A 540 -11.45 59.46 16.26
CA GLU A 540 -11.19 60.73 15.59
C GLU A 540 -12.25 61.75 15.97
N GLU A 541 -11.95 63.04 15.82
CA GLU A 541 -12.97 64.08 15.94
C GLU A 541 -14.09 63.82 14.94
N ARG A 542 -15.31 64.22 15.29
CA ARG A 542 -16.49 64.16 14.42
C ARG A 542 -17.01 65.57 14.19
N VAL A 543 -17.82 65.77 13.16
CA VAL A 543 -18.45 67.06 12.90
C VAL A 543 -19.95 66.90 13.01
N LEU A 544 -20.57 67.68 13.91
CA LEU A 544 -22.00 67.89 13.91
C LEU A 544 -22.33 69.03 12.95
N VAL A 545 -23.30 68.83 12.07
CA VAL A 545 -23.88 69.89 11.24
C VAL A 545 -25.38 69.89 11.45
N VAL A 546 -25.93 71.03 11.90
CA VAL A 546 -27.36 71.28 11.98
C VAL A 546 -27.75 72.22 10.84
N SER A 547 -28.68 71.80 10.01
CA SER A 547 -29.12 72.51 8.80
C SER A 547 -30.65 72.53 8.69
N GLY A 548 -31.18 73.28 7.70
CA GLY A 548 -32.62 73.33 7.43
C GLY A 548 -33.43 74.20 8.41
N ILE A 549 -32.76 75.02 9.21
CA ILE A 549 -33.42 76.02 10.08
C ILE A 549 -33.89 77.17 9.18
N ALA A 550 -35.20 77.42 9.13
CA ALA A 550 -35.81 78.50 8.38
C ALA A 550 -36.55 79.43 9.34
N LEU A 551 -36.18 80.71 9.34
CA LEU A 551 -36.67 81.72 10.27
C LEU A 551 -37.15 82.94 9.48
N ASP A 552 -38.21 83.58 9.92
CA ASP A 552 -38.75 84.79 9.29
C ASP A 552 -38.98 85.89 10.32
N HIS A 553 -38.75 87.13 9.89
CA HIS A 553 -38.99 88.31 10.70
C HIS A 553 -40.47 88.70 10.57
N GLN A 554 -41.23 88.65 11.67
CA GLN A 554 -42.66 89.01 11.63
C GLN A 554 -42.84 90.51 11.81
N GLY A 555 -43.31 91.19 10.76
CA GLY A 555 -43.76 92.58 10.85
C GLY A 555 -43.54 93.35 9.55
N GLY A 556 -44.54 93.27 8.66
CA GLY A 556 -44.53 94.05 7.42
C GLY A 556 -44.39 95.54 7.71
N GLY A 557 -43.30 96.15 7.24
CA GLY A 557 -42.98 97.56 7.44
C GLY A 557 -41.82 97.87 8.41
N GLY A 558 -40.59 97.80 7.91
CA GLY A 558 -39.50 98.73 8.27
C GLY A 558 -38.98 98.74 9.71
N SER A 559 -39.15 97.67 10.49
CA SER A 559 -38.54 97.54 11.82
C SER A 559 -37.35 96.58 11.80
N THR A 560 -36.23 96.98 12.39
CA THR A 560 -35.00 96.19 12.52
C THR A 560 -35.23 95.01 13.44
N SER A 561 -35.55 93.84 12.88
CA SER A 561 -35.73 92.64 13.67
C SER A 561 -34.43 91.86 13.73
N ASN A 562 -33.92 91.63 14.94
CA ASN A 562 -32.66 90.94 15.17
C ASN A 562 -32.90 89.67 15.98
N PHE A 563 -32.12 88.63 15.69
CA PHE A 563 -32.12 87.42 16.48
C PHE A 563 -30.78 86.75 16.42
N ASP A 564 -30.54 85.92 17.43
CA ASP A 564 -29.39 85.05 17.49
C ASP A 564 -29.81 83.59 17.42
N VAL A 565 -29.02 82.77 16.73
CA VAL A 565 -29.11 81.31 16.82
C VAL A 565 -27.80 80.77 17.35
N TYR A 566 -27.86 80.06 18.47
CA TYR A 566 -26.70 79.49 19.16
C TYR A 566 -26.68 77.97 18.99
N LEU A 567 -25.58 77.41 18.49
CA LEU A 567 -25.27 76.00 18.66
C LEU A 567 -24.44 75.82 19.93
N ARG A 568 -24.92 74.98 20.84
CA ARG A 568 -24.22 74.56 22.06
C ARG A 568 -23.77 73.11 21.95
N LEU A 569 -22.55 72.84 22.42
CA LEU A 569 -22.03 71.50 22.69
C LEU A 569 -21.65 71.44 24.17
N ASP A 570 -22.19 70.44 24.90
CA ASP A 570 -22.01 70.27 26.35
C ASP A 570 -22.25 71.55 27.15
N GLY A 571 -23.32 72.27 26.77
CA GLY A 571 -23.74 73.54 27.38
C GLY A 571 -22.94 74.78 26.94
N SER A 572 -21.77 74.61 26.31
CA SER A 572 -20.93 75.71 25.82
C SER A 572 -21.35 76.16 24.43
N VAL A 573 -21.41 77.47 24.17
CA VAL A 573 -21.67 77.99 22.82
C VAL A 573 -20.47 77.71 21.93
N VAL A 574 -20.67 76.91 20.88
CA VAL A 574 -19.63 76.52 19.91
C VAL A 574 -19.75 77.26 18.59
N GLN A 575 -20.96 77.69 18.22
CA GLN A 575 -21.17 78.59 17.09
C GLN A 575 -22.36 79.51 17.35
N LYS A 576 -22.29 80.72 16.82
CA LYS A 576 -23.35 81.72 16.87
C LYS A 576 -23.61 82.26 15.47
N PHE A 577 -24.88 82.31 15.08
CA PHE A 577 -25.38 83.10 13.96
C PHE A 577 -26.10 84.33 14.53
N HIS A 578 -25.82 85.51 13.98
CA HIS A 578 -26.50 86.75 14.33
C HIS A 578 -27.15 87.30 13.07
N SER A 579 -28.47 87.50 13.10
CA SER A 579 -29.18 88.23 12.04
C SER A 579 -29.13 89.72 12.36
N HIS A 580 -28.64 90.52 11.41
CA HIS A 580 -28.62 91.98 11.50
C HIS A 580 -29.33 92.56 10.28
N ASN A 581 -30.66 92.64 10.33
CA ASN A 581 -31.45 93.14 9.22
C ASN A 581 -31.89 94.58 9.45
N VAL A 582 -31.48 95.45 8.53
CA VAL A 582 -31.87 96.86 8.46
C VAL A 582 -32.63 97.01 7.13
N GLU A 583 -33.95 97.15 7.21
CA GLU A 583 -34.85 97.44 6.07
C GLU A 583 -35.21 96.29 5.08
N GLU A 584 -35.07 95.00 5.42
CA GLU A 584 -35.55 93.89 4.57
C GLU A 584 -36.57 92.98 5.26
N GLU A 585 -37.67 92.67 4.55
CA GLU A 585 -38.59 91.56 4.84
C GLU A 585 -38.06 90.31 4.11
N GLY A 586 -37.80 89.21 4.83
CA GLY A 586 -37.34 88.00 4.18
C GLY A 586 -37.01 86.86 5.14
N SER A 587 -37.15 85.65 4.62
CA SER A 587 -36.81 84.42 5.33
C SER A 587 -35.29 84.18 5.33
N VAL A 588 -34.75 83.87 6.50
CA VAL A 588 -33.33 83.57 6.74
C VAL A 588 -33.17 82.08 6.98
N THR A 589 -32.25 81.44 6.25
CA THR A 589 -31.86 80.06 6.51
C THR A 589 -30.57 80.03 7.33
N VAL A 590 -30.56 79.20 8.37
CA VAL A 590 -29.43 79.08 9.29
C VAL A 590 -28.86 77.66 9.23
N GLN A 591 -27.53 77.59 9.14
CA GLN A 591 -26.77 76.35 9.26
C GLN A 591 -25.64 76.56 10.26
N LEU A 592 -25.51 75.62 11.18
CA LEU A 592 -24.51 75.65 12.25
C LEU A 592 -23.79 74.31 12.28
N GLY A 593 -22.55 74.29 12.76
CA GLY A 593 -21.78 73.08 12.96
C GLY A 593 -20.67 73.26 13.98
N CYS A 594 -20.20 72.15 14.52
CA CYS A 594 -19.10 72.12 15.48
C CYS A 594 -18.32 70.80 15.40
N HIS A 595 -17.07 70.85 15.88
CA HIS A 595 -16.28 69.65 16.11
C HIS A 595 -16.68 69.00 17.43
N ILE A 596 -16.91 67.70 17.40
CA ILE A 596 -17.11 66.85 18.57
C ILE A 596 -15.76 66.18 18.86
N PRO A 597 -15.19 66.36 20.07
CA PRO A 597 -13.93 65.73 20.43
C PRO A 597 -13.96 64.21 20.28
N LYS A 598 -12.80 63.63 19.98
CA LYS A 598 -12.62 62.17 20.05
C LYS A 598 -12.61 61.71 21.52
N GLY A 599 -13.09 60.49 21.76
CA GLY A 599 -13.11 59.91 23.10
C GLY A 599 -14.30 58.98 23.34
N THR A 600 -14.44 58.56 24.60
CA THR A 600 -15.46 57.61 25.07
C THR A 600 -16.62 58.29 25.78
N ALA A 601 -16.67 59.62 25.81
CA ALA A 601 -17.74 60.38 26.45
C ALA A 601 -18.91 60.62 25.49
N GLU A 602 -20.12 60.62 26.04
CA GLU A 602 -21.30 61.16 25.35
C GLU A 602 -21.24 62.68 25.32
N HIS A 603 -21.70 63.27 24.23
CA HIS A 603 -21.75 64.72 24.05
C HIS A 603 -23.19 65.18 23.81
N THR A 604 -23.61 66.26 24.44
CA THR A 604 -24.95 66.84 24.27
C THR A 604 -24.89 68.05 23.35
N PHE A 605 -25.91 68.25 22.51
CA PHE A 605 -26.02 69.44 21.68
C PHE A 605 -27.40 70.07 21.78
N ALA A 606 -27.47 71.39 21.60
CA ALA A 606 -28.71 72.13 21.50
C ALA A 606 -28.56 73.34 20.57
N VAL A 607 -29.59 73.63 19.76
CA VAL A 607 -29.69 74.83 18.95
C VAL A 607 -30.78 75.73 19.51
N GLU A 608 -30.41 76.94 19.90
CA GLU A 608 -31.28 77.90 20.58
C GLU A 608 -31.52 79.13 19.70
N LEU A 609 -32.78 79.44 19.40
CA LEU A 609 -33.21 80.71 18.86
C LEU A 609 -33.46 81.70 20.00
N ARG A 610 -32.94 82.92 19.86
CA ARG A 610 -33.15 84.02 20.81
C ARG A 610 -33.48 85.31 20.05
N PRO A 611 -34.77 85.67 19.96
CA PRO A 611 -35.18 86.98 19.45
C PRO A 611 -34.69 88.12 20.34
N ASP A 612 -34.39 89.27 19.73
CA ASP A 612 -34.01 90.48 20.47
C ASP A 612 -35.22 91.11 21.19
N VAL A 613 -34.96 92.16 21.97
CA VAL A 613 -35.87 92.68 23.02
C VAL A 613 -37.26 93.07 22.56
N ASN A 614 -37.47 93.33 21.27
CA ASN A 614 -38.73 93.80 20.69
C ASN A 614 -39.20 92.96 19.48
N ASP A 615 -38.59 91.81 19.22
CA ASP A 615 -38.76 91.08 17.98
C ASP A 615 -39.49 89.75 18.16
N ASN A 616 -40.46 89.50 17.28
CA ASN A 616 -41.08 88.19 17.09
C ASN A 616 -40.43 87.52 15.89
N ILE A 617 -39.95 86.29 16.08
CA ILE A 617 -39.37 85.48 15.00
C ILE A 617 -40.27 84.30 14.74
N LEU A 618 -40.62 84.11 13.47
CA LEU A 618 -41.37 82.96 13.03
C LEU A 618 -40.41 81.84 12.64
N VAL A 619 -40.50 80.70 13.31
CA VAL A 619 -39.90 79.46 12.80
C VAL A 619 -40.81 78.93 11.71
N GLN A 620 -40.34 78.94 10.47
CA GLN A 620 -41.13 78.53 9.32
C GLN A 620 -41.24 77.00 9.24
N GLN A 621 -42.20 76.52 8.45
CA GLN A 621 -42.30 75.10 8.14
C GLN A 621 -41.07 74.62 7.37
N SER A 622 -40.26 73.78 8.01
CA SER A 622 -39.03 73.21 7.43
C SER A 622 -38.68 71.86 8.07
N ALA A 623 -37.63 71.21 7.57
CA ALA A 623 -37.02 70.04 8.21
C ALA A 623 -35.65 70.43 8.75
N ILE A 624 -35.52 70.49 10.07
CA ILE A 624 -34.25 70.75 10.74
C ILE A 624 -33.52 69.41 10.86
N VAL A 625 -32.34 69.31 10.25
CA VAL A 625 -31.55 68.08 10.15
C VAL A 625 -30.26 68.23 10.94
N ALA A 626 -29.96 67.27 11.82
CA ALA A 626 -28.67 67.17 12.48
C ALA A 626 -27.93 65.91 12.00
N ASP A 627 -26.77 66.12 11.40
CA ASP A 627 -25.89 65.08 10.87
C ASP A 627 -24.58 65.02 11.63
N VAL A 628 -24.15 63.82 12.02
CA VAL A 628 -22.84 63.56 12.59
C VAL A 628 -21.99 62.79 11.58
N PHE A 629 -20.92 63.44 11.13
CA PHE A 629 -19.97 62.87 10.19
C PHE A 629 -18.66 62.52 10.89
N LYS A 630 -18.00 61.46 10.43
CA LYS A 630 -16.58 61.24 10.72
C LYS A 630 -15.76 62.24 9.88
N THR A 631 -14.76 62.88 10.47
CA THR A 631 -13.96 63.93 9.81
C THR A 631 -12.98 63.39 8.75
N GLY A 632 -13.05 62.09 8.42
CA GLY A 632 -12.17 61.41 7.46
C GLY A 632 -12.49 61.66 6.00
N SER A 633 -12.65 62.92 5.57
CA SER A 633 -12.90 63.24 4.16
C SER A 633 -11.64 63.00 3.30
N THR A 634 -11.83 62.52 2.08
CA THR A 634 -10.78 62.36 1.06
C THR A 634 -10.46 63.65 0.29
N PHE A 635 -11.11 64.77 0.60
CA PHE A 635 -10.81 66.06 -0.02
C PHE A 635 -9.42 66.56 0.39
N LYS A 636 -8.56 66.85 -0.60
CA LYS A 636 -7.24 67.48 -0.42
C LYS A 636 -7.26 68.88 -1.02
N ASN A 637 -6.56 69.83 -0.39
CA ASN A 637 -6.44 71.23 -0.83
C ASN A 637 -7.76 72.02 -0.86
N VAL A 638 -8.66 71.81 0.11
CA VAL A 638 -9.83 72.67 0.28
C VAL A 638 -9.38 73.96 0.99
N SER A 639 -9.47 75.09 0.30
CA SER A 639 -9.29 76.42 0.89
C SER A 639 -10.52 77.30 0.60
N GLY A 640 -10.88 78.13 1.55
CA GLY A 640 -11.95 79.13 1.48
C GLY A 640 -11.74 80.15 2.60
N LEU A 641 -12.50 81.25 2.61
CA LEU A 641 -12.44 82.30 3.66
C LEU A 641 -11.01 82.82 3.98
N HIS A 642 -10.28 83.25 2.96
CA HIS A 642 -9.00 83.95 3.10
C HIS A 642 -9.17 85.43 2.69
N TYR A 643 -8.39 86.33 3.29
CA TYR A 643 -8.40 87.78 3.03
C TYR A 643 -7.82 88.15 1.66
#